data_AF-A0A3M2BRG3-F1
#
_entry.id   AF-A0A3M2BRG3-F1
#
_cell.length_a   1.000
_cell.length_b   1.000
_cell.length_c   1.000
_cell.angle_alpha   90.00
_cell.angle_beta   90.00
_cell.angle_gamma   90.00
#
_symmetry.space_group_name_H-M   'P 1'
#
loop_
_entity.id
_entity.type
_entity.pdbx_description
1 polymer ?
#
loop_
_entity_poly.entity_id
_entity_poly.type
_entity_poly.pdbx_seq_one_letter_code
_entity_poly.pdbx_strand_id
1 'polypeptide(L)'
;MRAPQIHFFVVPVVGPGFAFFNLSNDFAVTVPTDLGPDQVPNELLLPTAAGEPLSLEGWNLRTNERVFQDILPPPDQSRITLPAGELYGDATPPVPAGGSPVRFFLIEPSGSGSRELAPGLIQSESAGRLTIQGDDGVAPPRIDVHLAGLDDAADARAQTTGDGFSLSIPATAGKRYLLAIGARVGPDDDLEIRFSEGLNRTDGIEIHDDLPRPTGVPLDVALIGTGELVRLRPASGWQAGQTYTVRLTTGLRDAAGNPFLDPAGPRAAFDVQIEARTARNATTFDLGPVRDVARMGSLLFAAGETQGLMVIDASDPANLKNYLPGNLRFPLPLNEPVKGVDVDPHGRVVFVGGGVSNFGLAVILDALAIDPQSIDLTDPAWREPLLAGTTILSDPFTGTQTQLREGRPRRIAILSNDQTDEWLAGDPPPAGLTVTPAVAATGTTTLTLSGSDGSPGLPVSLRNLSRGTHQRVDAGPNGTYVFTLGVRPGDRLHLARNRASYAYVTIDAPIDDGFGLVIADVNRFYREDVTAPEPAAGLLRYAGGFTVPEPAEIFCNPNATREPGDFIDVAILQDDAPGARFPFTVFGLAHSFGLWMLKPKANDLGDVDFLNGQCGEVDGVKRMGGMDVVQRYPMTFIDAGGNESVQLRDYAVMTNVTGTVLIVDVTDRENIFLASQVRLPGQAGKVTVDRQRRRILVSGRGAGIYVVAFDRLSRNLLDENGDGQDDRLIETILIPGEDVAAPPIVVPELGIILAGGVARGMTSVALDAPELSFVIESEGRLQAVDRLAPFGVPTAP
;
A
#
# COMPACT_ATOMS: atom_id res chain seq x y z
N MET A 1 16.78 -4.50 41.02
CA MET A 1 18.04 -4.70 41.77
C MET A 1 19.04 -3.67 41.27
N ARG A 2 19.59 -2.80 42.13
CA ARG A 2 20.63 -1.84 41.72
C ARG A 2 21.95 -2.59 41.56
N ALA A 3 22.65 -2.40 40.44
CA ALA A 3 23.99 -2.96 40.24
C ALA A 3 24.94 -2.44 41.34
N PRO A 4 25.86 -3.28 41.86
CA PRO A 4 26.84 -2.84 42.84
C PRO A 4 27.72 -1.74 42.25
N GLN A 5 27.83 -0.60 42.93
CA GLN A 5 28.77 0.46 42.56
C GLN A 5 30.17 0.03 43.01
N ILE A 6 31.07 -0.16 42.03
CA ILE A 6 32.49 -0.44 42.27
C ILE A 6 33.23 0.90 42.21
N HIS A 7 34.00 1.22 43.24
CA HIS A 7 34.88 2.39 43.27
C HIS A 7 36.34 1.95 43.08
N PHE A 8 37.20 2.86 42.61
CA PHE A 8 38.63 2.58 42.43
C PHE A 8 39.49 3.56 43.22
N PHE A 9 40.56 3.06 43.84
CA PHE A 9 41.67 3.86 44.35
C PHE A 9 42.77 3.95 43.29
N VAL A 10 43.38 5.13 43.16
CA VAL A 10 44.55 5.37 42.31
C VAL A 10 45.78 5.35 43.22
N VAL A 11 46.67 4.38 43.03
CA VAL A 11 47.90 4.26 43.83
C VAL A 11 49.12 4.47 42.92
N PRO A 12 50.02 5.42 43.22
CA PRO A 12 51.21 5.62 42.42
C PRO A 12 52.17 4.44 42.57
N VAL A 13 52.71 3.95 41.44
CA VAL A 13 53.68 2.85 41.42
C VAL A 13 55.09 3.42 41.31
N VAL A 14 55.98 2.99 42.20
CA VAL A 14 57.33 3.57 42.35
C VAL A 14 58.41 2.79 41.55
N GLY A 15 58.04 1.70 40.88
CA GLY A 15 58.93 0.88 40.03
C GLY A 15 58.43 -0.56 39.83
N PRO A 16 59.18 -1.42 39.12
CA PRO A 16 58.84 -2.84 38.95
C PRO A 16 59.18 -3.66 40.21
N GLY A 17 58.52 -4.80 40.40
CA GLY A 17 58.80 -5.72 41.51
C GLY A 17 58.19 -5.35 42.86
N PHE A 18 57.08 -4.61 42.86
CA PHE A 18 56.28 -4.36 44.05
C PHE A 18 54.99 -5.19 44.04
N ALA A 19 54.57 -5.64 45.21
CA ALA A 19 53.25 -6.22 45.45
C ALA A 19 52.46 -5.33 46.40
N PHE A 20 51.21 -5.07 46.05
CA PHE A 20 50.25 -4.36 46.90
C PHE A 20 49.19 -5.34 47.37
N PHE A 21 49.01 -5.44 48.69
CA PHE A 21 48.03 -6.32 49.32
C PHE A 21 46.90 -5.47 49.89
N ASN A 22 45.68 -5.75 49.43
CA ASN A 22 44.47 -5.22 50.06
C ASN A 22 44.10 -6.12 51.23
N LEU A 23 44.31 -5.63 52.45
CA LEU A 23 44.03 -6.37 53.68
C LEU A 23 42.53 -6.44 54.01
N SER A 24 41.70 -5.63 53.36
CA SER A 24 40.26 -5.57 53.60
C SER A 24 39.49 -6.60 52.76
N ASN A 25 40.00 -6.99 51.58
CA ASN A 25 39.29 -7.82 50.59
C ASN A 25 40.09 -9.04 50.08
N ASP A 26 41.16 -9.43 50.76
CA ASP A 26 41.98 -10.63 50.46
C ASP A 26 42.44 -10.74 48.98
N PHE A 27 42.87 -9.63 48.37
CA PHE A 27 43.48 -9.67 47.03
C PHE A 27 44.84 -8.96 47.00
N ALA A 28 45.72 -9.44 46.12
CA ALA A 28 47.04 -8.88 45.90
C ALA A 28 47.21 -8.51 44.41
N VAL A 29 47.83 -7.37 44.14
CA VAL A 29 48.23 -6.96 42.79
C VAL A 29 49.75 -6.86 42.75
N THR A 30 50.33 -7.55 41.77
CA THR A 30 51.78 -7.64 41.63
C THR A 30 52.22 -6.96 40.36
N VAL A 31 53.19 -6.05 40.44
CA VAL A 31 53.83 -5.44 39.27
C VAL A 31 54.98 -6.36 38.85
N PRO A 32 54.94 -6.95 37.63
CA PRO A 32 55.97 -7.87 37.17
C PRO A 32 57.38 -7.27 37.27
N THR A 33 58.36 -8.10 37.60
CA THR A 33 59.75 -7.68 37.82
C THR A 33 60.54 -7.49 36.52
N ASP A 34 59.98 -7.88 35.38
CA ASP A 34 60.56 -7.88 34.04
C ASP A 34 60.14 -6.69 33.17
N LEU A 35 59.27 -5.81 33.67
CA LEU A 35 58.90 -4.58 32.97
C LEU A 35 60.08 -3.59 32.93
N GLY A 36 60.32 -2.99 31.76
CA GLY A 36 61.23 -1.85 31.63
C GLY A 36 60.70 -0.61 32.38
N PRO A 37 61.56 0.34 32.79
CA PRO A 37 61.14 1.52 33.56
C PRO A 37 60.06 2.36 32.87
N ASP A 38 60.00 2.36 31.53
CA ASP A 38 58.99 3.08 30.74
C ASP A 38 57.67 2.29 30.57
N GLN A 39 57.63 1.02 31.02
CA GLN A 39 56.47 0.12 30.94
C GLN A 39 55.78 -0.08 32.30
N VAL A 40 56.34 0.50 33.38
CA VAL A 40 55.68 0.49 34.68
C VAL A 40 54.54 1.51 34.65
N PRO A 41 53.29 1.10 34.89
CA PRO A 41 52.19 2.05 34.94
C PRO A 41 52.44 3.02 36.09
N ASN A 42 52.33 4.33 35.85
CA ASN A 42 52.54 5.34 36.90
C ASN A 42 51.51 5.23 38.03
N GLU A 43 50.35 4.63 37.74
CA GLU A 43 49.21 4.52 38.64
C GLU A 43 48.56 3.13 38.52
N LEU A 44 48.10 2.60 39.65
CA LEU A 44 47.37 1.35 39.75
C LEU A 44 45.94 1.62 40.23
N LEU A 45 44.96 1.05 39.53
CA LEU A 45 43.55 1.12 39.92
C LEU A 45 43.15 -0.09 40.76
N LEU A 46 42.79 0.14 42.02
CA LEU A 46 42.40 -0.91 42.97
C LEU A 46 40.90 -0.85 43.27
N PRO A 47 40.10 -1.89 42.95
CA PRO A 47 38.66 -1.88 43.21
C PRO A 47 38.35 -1.99 44.71
N THR A 48 37.32 -1.27 45.16
CA THR A 48 36.79 -1.31 46.54
C THR A 48 35.27 -1.28 46.58
N ALA A 49 34.70 -1.77 47.68
CA ALA A 49 33.28 -1.62 48.00
C ALA A 49 32.96 -0.15 48.37
N ALA A 50 31.81 0.35 47.93
CA ALA A 50 31.41 1.74 48.14
C ALA A 50 31.35 2.10 49.63
N GLY A 51 32.09 3.14 50.04
CA GLY A 51 32.03 3.74 51.38
C GLY A 51 32.96 3.14 52.44
N GLU A 52 33.74 2.11 52.11
CA GLU A 52 34.69 1.49 53.05
C GLU A 52 36.13 2.01 52.81
N PRO A 53 36.91 2.30 53.89
CA PRO A 53 38.32 2.63 53.77
C PRO A 53 39.14 1.40 53.30
N LEU A 54 40.18 1.66 52.51
CA LEU A 54 41.06 0.63 51.96
C LEU A 54 42.34 0.53 52.79
N SER A 55 42.57 -0.62 53.43
CA SER A 55 43.85 -0.91 54.10
C SER A 55 44.81 -1.57 53.11
N LEU A 56 45.91 -0.90 52.80
CA LEU A 56 46.87 -1.32 51.79
C LEU A 56 48.27 -1.52 52.38
N GLU A 57 48.91 -2.64 52.06
CA GLU A 57 50.34 -2.85 52.31
C GLU A 57 51.11 -3.04 51.00
N GLY A 58 52.19 -2.29 50.82
CA GLY A 58 53.12 -2.42 49.69
C GLY A 58 54.43 -3.09 50.11
N TRP A 59 54.84 -4.09 49.37
CA TRP A 59 56.05 -4.88 49.62
C TRP A 59 56.97 -4.84 48.40
N ASN A 60 58.26 -4.64 48.64
CA ASN A 60 59.27 -4.85 47.61
C ASN A 60 59.57 -6.35 47.54
N LEU A 61 59.19 -7.00 46.44
CA LEU A 61 59.35 -8.45 46.30
C LEU A 61 60.81 -8.89 46.14
N ARG A 62 61.72 -7.99 45.80
CA ARG A 62 63.16 -8.29 45.67
C ARG A 62 63.87 -8.24 47.02
N THR A 63 63.54 -7.29 47.89
CA THR A 63 64.17 -7.15 49.21
C THR A 63 63.34 -7.78 50.34
N ASN A 64 62.09 -8.17 50.06
CA ASN A 64 61.11 -8.62 51.03
C ASN A 64 60.86 -7.62 52.17
N GLU A 65 61.08 -6.33 51.90
CA GLU A 65 60.81 -5.25 52.84
C GLU A 65 59.44 -4.62 52.56
N ARG A 66 58.68 -4.37 53.62
CA ARG A 66 57.44 -3.60 53.54
C ARG A 66 57.80 -2.13 53.37
N VAL A 67 57.46 -1.58 52.21
CA VAL A 67 57.79 -0.20 51.83
C VAL A 67 56.64 0.77 52.09
N PHE A 68 55.42 0.26 52.24
CA PHE A 68 54.22 1.07 52.38
C PHE A 68 53.18 0.35 53.25
N GLN A 69 52.53 1.07 54.16
CA GLN A 69 51.32 0.63 54.86
C GLN A 69 50.48 1.86 55.17
N ASP A 70 49.26 1.91 54.64
CA ASP A 70 48.36 3.04 54.85
C ASP A 70 46.90 2.60 54.82
N ILE A 71 46.03 3.42 55.41
CA ILE A 71 44.58 3.29 55.33
C ILE A 71 44.05 4.47 54.52
N LEU A 72 43.66 4.19 53.28
CA LEU A 72 43.14 5.22 52.39
C LEU A 72 41.66 5.46 52.70
N PRO A 73 41.23 6.71 52.95
CA PRO A 73 39.83 7.04 53.17
C PRO A 73 38.99 6.73 51.93
N PRO A 74 37.71 6.36 52.06
CA PRO A 74 36.86 6.05 50.91
C PRO A 74 36.86 7.21 49.91
N PRO A 75 37.00 6.95 48.59
CA PRO A 75 37.08 8.00 47.60
C PRO A 75 35.78 8.81 47.57
N ASP A 76 35.90 10.14 47.46
CA ASP A 76 34.75 11.00 47.21
C ASP A 76 34.01 10.52 45.94
N GLN A 77 32.68 10.70 45.89
CA GLN A 77 31.79 10.14 44.87
C GLN A 77 32.03 10.63 43.42
N SER A 78 33.18 11.20 43.09
CA SER A 78 33.57 11.50 41.72
C SER A 78 33.63 10.21 40.92
N ARG A 79 32.68 10.03 39.99
CA ARG A 79 32.68 8.94 39.01
C ARG A 79 33.97 9.04 38.19
N ILE A 80 34.82 8.03 38.27
CA ILE A 80 35.85 7.80 37.26
C ILE A 80 35.13 7.22 36.05
N THR A 81 34.96 8.01 35.00
CA THR A 81 34.51 7.51 33.70
C THR A 81 35.73 6.84 33.06
N LEU A 82 35.75 5.51 33.03
CA LEU A 82 36.66 4.79 32.15
C LEU A 82 36.34 5.22 30.71
N PRO A 83 37.33 5.55 29.87
CA PRO A 83 37.09 5.67 28.44
C PRO A 83 36.42 4.38 27.95
N ALA A 84 35.46 4.49 27.02
CA ALA A 84 34.89 3.32 26.37
C ALA A 84 36.03 2.40 25.90
N GLY A 85 35.90 1.09 26.17
CA GLY A 85 37.01 0.13 26.35
C GLY A 85 37.93 -0.16 25.15
N GLU A 86 37.99 0.69 24.13
CA GLU A 86 38.64 0.43 22.85
C GLU A 86 39.84 1.36 22.54
N LEU A 87 40.15 2.34 23.40
CA LEU A 87 41.09 3.42 23.06
C LEU A 87 42.60 3.06 23.07
N TYR A 88 43.01 1.83 23.36
CA TYR A 88 44.44 1.47 23.38
C TYR A 88 44.75 0.25 22.52
N GLY A 89 45.15 0.50 21.28
CA GLY A 89 45.75 -0.49 20.38
C GLY A 89 44.78 -1.16 19.40
N ASP A 90 43.52 -0.72 19.35
CA ASP A 90 42.60 -1.15 18.30
C ASP A 90 42.98 -0.49 16.96
N ALA A 91 43.23 -1.32 15.95
CA ALA A 91 43.52 -0.91 14.58
C ALA A 91 42.48 -1.45 13.59
N THR A 92 41.40 -2.04 14.11
CA THR A 92 40.29 -2.56 13.32
C THR A 92 39.51 -1.36 12.76
N PRO A 93 39.20 -1.35 11.45
CA PRO A 93 38.36 -0.29 10.89
C PRO A 93 36.86 -0.58 11.04
N PRO A 94 36.01 0.47 11.09
CA PRO A 94 34.58 0.29 11.18
C PRO A 94 34.03 -0.03 9.79
N VAL A 95 33.71 -1.29 9.54
CA VAL A 95 33.21 -1.74 8.24
C VAL A 95 31.71 -2.04 8.34
N PRO A 96 30.88 -1.64 7.35
CA PRO A 96 29.50 -2.10 7.27
C PRO A 96 29.43 -3.62 7.27
N ALA A 97 28.80 -4.19 8.29
CA ALA A 97 28.66 -5.63 8.52
C ALA A 97 27.21 -6.10 8.44
N GLY A 98 26.27 -5.17 8.29
CA GLY A 98 24.86 -5.44 8.05
C GLY A 98 24.09 -4.15 7.79
N GLY A 99 22.81 -4.30 7.48
CA GLY A 99 21.92 -3.16 7.32
C GLY A 99 20.49 -3.58 6.99
N SER A 100 19.60 -2.61 7.02
CA SER A 100 18.21 -2.75 6.61
C SER A 100 17.72 -1.43 6.02
N PRO A 101 17.07 -1.42 4.85
CA PRO A 101 16.85 -2.57 3.98
C PRO A 101 18.05 -2.90 3.07
N VAL A 102 19.06 -2.03 2.98
CA VAL A 102 20.33 -2.33 2.28
C VAL A 102 21.13 -3.34 3.07
N ARG A 103 21.63 -4.39 2.41
CA ARG A 103 22.40 -5.44 3.08
C ARG A 103 23.87 -5.33 2.74
N PHE A 104 24.71 -5.47 3.76
CA PHE A 104 26.16 -5.46 3.64
C PHE A 104 26.74 -6.79 4.13
N PHE A 105 27.75 -7.30 3.42
CA PHE A 105 28.51 -8.48 3.82
C PHE A 105 30.00 -8.20 3.68
N LEU A 106 30.71 -8.20 4.80
CA LEU A 106 32.17 -8.19 4.81
C LEU A 106 32.67 -9.58 4.42
N ILE A 107 33.55 -9.62 3.44
CA ILE A 107 34.13 -10.83 2.87
C ILE A 107 35.65 -10.75 2.99
N GLU A 108 36.24 -11.76 3.61
CA GLU A 108 37.68 -11.94 3.74
C GLU A 108 38.08 -13.25 3.07
N PRO A 109 38.64 -13.21 1.85
CA PRO A 109 39.07 -14.39 1.12
C PRO A 109 40.10 -15.16 1.92
N SER A 110 39.80 -16.42 2.17
CA SER A 110 40.64 -17.32 2.98
C SER A 110 41.28 -18.43 2.14
N GLY A 111 40.95 -18.54 0.85
CA GLY A 111 41.46 -19.56 -0.07
C GLY A 111 40.34 -20.26 -0.84
N SER A 112 40.65 -21.34 -1.56
CA SER A 112 39.66 -22.04 -2.39
C SER A 112 38.52 -22.64 -1.57
N GLY A 113 37.27 -22.36 -1.93
CA GLY A 113 36.10 -22.88 -1.23
C GLY A 113 34.79 -22.23 -1.66
N SER A 114 33.68 -22.73 -1.14
CA SER A 114 32.36 -22.13 -1.30
C SER A 114 31.73 -21.96 0.08
N ARG A 115 31.09 -20.81 0.31
CA ARG A 115 30.41 -20.46 1.56
C ARG A 115 29.09 -19.77 1.24
N GLU A 116 28.04 -20.13 1.94
CA GLU A 116 26.77 -19.40 1.88
C GLU A 116 26.84 -18.19 2.84
N LEU A 117 26.64 -16.99 2.30
CA LEU A 117 26.64 -15.72 3.05
C LEU A 117 25.28 -15.43 3.69
N ALA A 118 24.22 -15.78 2.96
CA ALA A 118 22.82 -15.75 3.37
C ALA A 118 22.06 -16.78 2.53
N PRO A 119 20.84 -17.20 2.90
CA PRO A 119 20.06 -18.16 2.11
C PRO A 119 20.00 -17.78 0.63
N GLY A 120 20.52 -18.66 -0.25
CA GLY A 120 20.57 -18.44 -1.71
C GLY A 120 21.68 -17.50 -2.21
N LEU A 121 22.49 -16.93 -1.32
CA LEU A 121 23.63 -16.06 -1.64
C LEU A 121 24.94 -16.79 -1.37
N ILE A 122 25.60 -17.23 -2.43
CA ILE A 122 26.77 -18.10 -2.38
C ILE A 122 28.02 -17.32 -2.79
N GLN A 123 29.02 -17.35 -1.92
CA GLN A 123 30.40 -16.98 -2.21
C GLN A 123 31.16 -18.21 -2.68
N SER A 124 31.97 -18.06 -3.73
CA SER A 124 32.92 -19.05 -4.19
C SER A 124 34.28 -18.41 -4.51
N GLU A 125 35.35 -19.05 -4.08
CA GLU A 125 36.73 -18.63 -4.30
C GLU A 125 37.45 -19.68 -5.14
N SER A 126 37.92 -19.27 -6.31
CA SER A 126 38.68 -20.15 -7.21
C SER A 126 39.67 -19.35 -8.04
N ALA A 127 40.89 -19.87 -8.15
CA ALA A 127 41.95 -19.30 -8.99
C ALA A 127 42.22 -17.80 -8.75
N GLY A 128 42.21 -17.35 -7.48
CA GLY A 128 42.43 -15.94 -7.13
C GLY A 128 41.28 -15.02 -7.53
N ARG A 129 40.07 -15.57 -7.68
CA ARG A 129 38.85 -14.81 -7.92
C ARG A 129 37.82 -15.09 -6.84
N LEU A 130 37.14 -14.03 -6.42
CA LEU A 130 35.96 -14.07 -5.57
C LEU A 130 34.74 -13.94 -6.48
N THR A 131 33.86 -14.92 -6.44
CA THR A 131 32.60 -14.94 -7.19
C THR A 131 31.43 -15.01 -6.23
N ILE A 132 30.47 -14.12 -6.39
CA ILE A 132 29.23 -14.06 -5.64
C ILE A 132 28.09 -14.39 -6.59
N GLN A 133 27.24 -15.33 -6.19
CA GLN A 133 26.03 -15.71 -6.91
C GLN A 133 24.84 -15.58 -5.98
N GLY A 134 23.81 -14.87 -6.42
CA GLY A 134 22.51 -14.83 -5.75
C GLY A 134 21.46 -15.50 -6.61
N ASP A 135 20.72 -16.44 -6.03
CA ASP A 135 19.57 -17.09 -6.67
C ASP A 135 18.39 -16.12 -6.85
N ASP A 136 17.36 -16.54 -7.59
CA ASP A 136 16.08 -15.81 -7.66
C ASP A 136 15.48 -15.60 -6.25
N GLY A 137 14.91 -14.42 -6.02
CA GLY A 137 14.33 -14.00 -4.75
C GLY A 137 15.33 -13.53 -3.70
N VAL A 138 16.65 -13.71 -3.88
CA VAL A 138 17.66 -13.21 -2.92
C VAL A 138 17.60 -11.70 -2.78
N ALA A 139 17.35 -10.99 -3.88
CA ALA A 139 17.10 -9.55 -3.91
C ALA A 139 15.97 -9.25 -4.91
N PRO A 140 15.20 -8.15 -4.74
CA PRO A 140 14.23 -7.74 -5.74
C PRO A 140 14.91 -7.50 -7.10
N PRO A 141 14.22 -7.69 -8.25
CA PRO A 141 14.79 -7.42 -9.56
C PRO A 141 15.06 -5.92 -9.76
N ARG A 142 16.04 -5.60 -10.62
CA ARG A 142 16.54 -4.24 -10.93
C ARG A 142 17.14 -3.50 -9.73
N ILE A 143 17.81 -4.24 -8.84
CA ILE A 143 18.54 -3.70 -7.70
C ILE A 143 20.03 -3.78 -7.96
N ASP A 144 20.74 -2.70 -7.66
CA ASP A 144 22.19 -2.63 -7.76
C ASP A 144 22.84 -3.56 -6.71
N VAL A 145 23.78 -4.35 -7.19
CA VAL A 145 24.65 -5.19 -6.38
C VAL A 145 26.08 -4.76 -6.66
N HIS A 146 26.79 -4.35 -5.61
CA HIS A 146 28.15 -3.84 -5.72
C HIS A 146 29.08 -4.70 -4.87
N LEU A 147 30.08 -5.30 -5.51
CA LEU A 147 31.15 -6.05 -4.87
C LEU A 147 32.47 -5.33 -5.12
N ALA A 148 33.13 -4.89 -4.06
CA ALA A 148 34.34 -4.10 -4.18
C ALA A 148 35.38 -4.46 -3.11
N GLY A 149 36.66 -4.40 -3.50
CA GLY A 149 37.77 -4.41 -2.56
C GLY A 149 37.82 -3.12 -1.76
N LEU A 150 38.02 -3.25 -0.45
CA LEU A 150 38.28 -2.12 0.44
C LEU A 150 39.77 -1.77 0.48
N ASP A 151 40.63 -2.77 0.26
CA ASP A 151 42.08 -2.68 0.39
C ASP A 151 42.84 -2.80 -0.95
N ASP A 152 42.10 -2.89 -2.06
CA ASP A 152 42.59 -2.96 -3.44
C ASP A 152 41.58 -2.29 -4.42
N ALA A 153 41.92 -2.25 -5.70
CA ALA A 153 41.11 -1.60 -6.73
C ALA A 153 40.06 -2.54 -7.38
N ALA A 154 39.81 -3.73 -6.82
CA ALA A 154 38.83 -4.66 -7.39
C ALA A 154 37.41 -4.11 -7.23
N ASP A 155 36.60 -4.20 -8.28
CA ASP A 155 35.27 -3.60 -8.36
C ASP A 155 34.43 -4.35 -9.40
N ALA A 156 33.19 -4.67 -9.04
CA ALA A 156 32.18 -5.15 -9.99
C ALA A 156 30.78 -4.75 -9.52
N ARG A 157 29.93 -4.40 -10.49
CA ARG A 157 28.51 -4.13 -10.28
C ARG A 157 27.64 -4.97 -11.19
N ALA A 158 26.44 -5.28 -10.72
CA ALA A 158 25.41 -5.96 -11.48
C ALA A 158 24.05 -5.45 -11.05
N GLN A 159 23.07 -5.50 -11.94
CA GLN A 159 21.67 -5.38 -11.56
C GLN A 159 21.07 -6.77 -11.42
N THR A 160 20.31 -6.99 -10.36
CA THR A 160 19.55 -8.22 -10.18
C THR A 160 18.50 -8.37 -11.28
N THR A 161 18.31 -9.60 -11.72
CA THR A 161 17.26 -9.98 -12.67
C THR A 161 16.23 -10.88 -11.99
N GLY A 162 15.17 -11.26 -12.68
CA GLY A 162 14.25 -12.29 -12.19
C GLY A 162 14.88 -13.68 -12.07
N ASP A 163 16.11 -13.87 -12.57
CA ASP A 163 16.85 -15.13 -12.51
C ASP A 163 18.03 -15.08 -11.51
N GLY A 164 18.12 -14.01 -10.70
CA GLY A 164 19.23 -13.77 -9.75
C GLY A 164 20.33 -12.86 -10.29
N PHE A 165 21.56 -13.03 -9.80
CA PHE A 165 22.75 -12.29 -10.24
C PHE A 165 24.07 -13.06 -10.03
N SER A 166 25.13 -12.66 -10.74
CA SER A 166 26.50 -13.14 -10.51
C SER A 166 27.53 -12.03 -10.68
N LEU A 167 28.44 -11.92 -9.72
CA LEU A 167 29.57 -10.98 -9.71
C LEU A 167 30.87 -11.76 -9.56
N SER A 168 31.93 -11.35 -10.25
CA SER A 168 33.24 -11.98 -10.11
C SER A 168 34.34 -10.95 -10.21
N ILE A 169 35.18 -10.86 -9.17
CA ILE A 169 36.32 -9.94 -9.09
C ILE A 169 37.62 -10.70 -8.81
N PRO A 170 38.80 -10.14 -9.17
CA PRO A 170 40.06 -10.60 -8.63
C PRO A 170 40.05 -10.47 -7.10
N ALA A 171 40.60 -11.47 -6.40
CA ALA A 171 40.65 -11.50 -4.96
C ALA A 171 42.02 -11.97 -4.45
N THR A 172 42.53 -11.27 -3.44
CA THR A 172 43.81 -11.55 -2.80
C THR A 172 43.57 -11.97 -1.35
N ALA A 173 44.17 -13.08 -0.92
CA ALA A 173 44.05 -13.54 0.45
C ALA A 173 44.56 -12.48 1.45
N GLY A 174 43.83 -12.29 2.54
CA GLY A 174 44.16 -11.29 3.56
C GLY A 174 43.78 -9.84 3.22
N LYS A 175 43.05 -9.61 2.11
CA LYS A 175 42.42 -8.33 1.78
C LYS A 175 40.93 -8.38 2.09
N ARG A 176 40.32 -7.24 2.40
CA ARG A 176 38.88 -7.13 2.71
C ARG A 176 38.09 -6.71 1.48
N TYR A 177 36.91 -7.30 1.33
CA TYR A 177 35.95 -7.02 0.29
C TYR A 177 34.58 -6.76 0.92
N LEU A 178 33.82 -5.85 0.32
CA LEU A 178 32.47 -5.54 0.76
C LEU A 178 31.49 -5.83 -0.38
N LEU A 179 30.51 -6.67 -0.09
CA LEU A 179 29.34 -6.85 -0.92
C LEU A 179 28.22 -6.00 -0.33
N ALA A 180 27.67 -5.10 -1.14
CA ALA A 180 26.44 -4.39 -0.83
C ALA A 180 25.35 -4.77 -1.82
N ILE A 181 24.17 -5.06 -1.29
CA ILE A 181 22.96 -5.28 -2.07
C ILE A 181 22.03 -4.12 -1.74
N GLY A 182 21.71 -3.33 -2.77
CA GLY A 182 20.77 -2.22 -2.68
C GLY A 182 19.38 -2.66 -2.24
N ALA A 183 18.46 -1.70 -2.16
CA ALA A 183 17.12 -1.95 -1.64
C ALA A 183 16.05 -1.06 -2.26
N ARG A 184 14.79 -1.46 -2.04
CA ARG A 184 13.63 -0.58 -2.22
C ARG A 184 13.20 -0.05 -0.86
N VAL A 185 13.00 1.25 -0.76
CA VAL A 185 12.60 1.94 0.48
C VAL A 185 11.25 2.61 0.30
N GLY A 186 10.41 2.56 1.33
CA GLY A 186 9.23 3.41 1.47
C GLY A 186 9.61 4.88 1.69
N PRO A 187 8.69 5.84 1.45
CA PRO A 187 8.94 7.28 1.65
C PRO A 187 9.37 7.65 3.07
N ASP A 188 8.89 6.90 4.06
CA ASP A 188 9.18 7.12 5.49
C ASP A 188 10.12 6.06 6.10
N ASP A 189 10.67 5.17 5.27
CA ASP A 189 11.56 4.12 5.77
C ASP A 189 12.86 4.71 6.31
N ASP A 190 13.28 4.18 7.45
CA ASP A 190 14.64 4.38 7.93
C ASP A 190 15.61 3.48 7.18
N LEU A 191 16.77 4.02 6.81
CA LEU A 191 17.91 3.21 6.40
C LEU A 191 18.84 3.01 7.59
N GLU A 192 19.00 1.76 7.99
CA GLU A 192 19.87 1.36 9.09
C GLU A 192 21.12 0.66 8.56
N ILE A 193 22.29 1.12 8.98
CA ILE A 193 23.59 0.49 8.67
C ILE A 193 24.22 0.06 9.98
N ARG A 194 24.58 -1.22 10.06
CA ARG A 194 25.32 -1.78 11.19
C ARG A 194 26.78 -1.92 10.81
N PHE A 195 27.66 -1.25 11.56
CA PHE A 195 29.10 -1.36 11.44
C PHE A 195 29.63 -2.46 12.37
N SER A 196 30.82 -2.98 12.06
CA SER A 196 31.54 -3.98 12.88
C SER A 196 31.90 -3.47 14.27
N GLU A 197 31.99 -2.15 14.44
CA GLU A 197 32.28 -1.44 15.68
C GLU A 197 31.66 -0.03 15.64
N GLY A 198 31.70 0.68 16.77
CA GLY A 198 31.01 1.95 16.94
C GLY A 198 31.65 3.13 16.22
N LEU A 199 30.86 3.87 15.42
CA LEU A 199 31.31 5.14 14.84
C LEU A 199 31.33 6.26 15.89
N ASN A 200 32.32 7.16 15.81
CA ASN A 200 32.35 8.37 16.63
C ASN A 200 31.77 9.61 15.96
N ARG A 201 31.62 9.57 14.62
CA ARG A 201 31.12 10.66 13.79
C ARG A 201 30.53 10.12 12.49
N THR A 202 29.73 10.94 11.81
CA THR A 202 28.98 10.53 10.61
C THR A 202 29.33 11.34 9.36
N ASP A 203 30.39 12.17 9.42
CA ASP A 203 30.84 13.10 8.36
C ASP A 203 31.25 12.43 7.03
N GLY A 204 31.15 11.11 6.92
CA GLY A 204 31.41 10.35 5.70
C GLY A 204 30.21 9.53 5.20
N ILE A 205 29.00 9.81 5.67
CA ILE A 205 27.76 9.25 5.12
C ILE A 205 27.06 10.35 4.33
N GLU A 206 26.90 10.12 3.04
CA GLU A 206 26.24 11.05 2.12
C GLU A 206 25.12 10.34 1.37
N ILE A 207 24.09 11.09 0.98
CA ILE A 207 23.06 10.63 0.07
C ILE A 207 22.94 11.61 -1.08
N HIS A 208 22.99 11.08 -2.29
CA HIS A 208 22.87 11.84 -3.53
C HIS A 208 21.63 11.35 -4.28
N ASP A 209 20.85 12.29 -4.80
CA ASP A 209 19.84 11.95 -5.82
C ASP A 209 20.52 11.60 -7.16
N ASP A 210 19.91 10.73 -7.95
CA ASP A 210 20.42 10.33 -9.28
C ASP A 210 19.94 11.30 -10.39
N LEU A 211 19.73 12.58 -10.06
CA LEU A 211 19.35 13.58 -11.05
C LEU A 211 20.55 13.95 -11.93
N PRO A 212 20.34 14.52 -13.15
CA PRO A 212 21.42 14.91 -14.07
C PRO A 212 22.48 15.85 -13.46
N ARG A 213 22.15 16.49 -12.34
CA ARG A 213 23.09 17.16 -11.43
C ARG A 213 22.81 16.64 -10.02
N PRO A 214 23.59 15.65 -9.52
CA PRO A 214 23.37 15.08 -8.21
C PRO A 214 23.42 16.17 -7.14
N THR A 215 22.35 16.30 -6.36
CA THR A 215 22.33 17.17 -5.20
C THR A 215 22.42 16.35 -3.92
N GLY A 216 23.17 16.87 -2.95
CA GLY A 216 23.22 16.27 -1.62
C GLY A 216 21.87 16.40 -0.95
N VAL A 217 21.28 15.27 -0.57
CA VAL A 217 20.00 15.23 0.16
C VAL A 217 20.29 15.48 1.64
N PRO A 218 19.63 16.47 2.29
CA PRO A 218 19.79 16.68 3.74
C PRO A 218 19.36 15.45 4.53
N LEU A 219 20.22 14.99 5.44
CA LEU A 219 20.00 13.79 6.25
C LEU A 219 19.89 14.11 7.74
N ASP A 220 18.88 13.51 8.35
CA ASP A 220 18.86 13.25 9.79
C ASP A 220 19.60 11.93 10.03
N VAL A 221 20.78 12.04 10.65
CA VAL A 221 21.62 10.89 10.98
C VAL A 221 21.65 10.70 12.49
N ALA A 222 21.29 9.51 12.95
CA ALA A 222 21.31 9.14 14.36
C ALA A 222 22.25 7.96 14.61
N LEU A 223 23.21 8.15 15.51
CA LEU A 223 24.00 7.07 16.11
C LEU A 223 23.21 6.43 17.25
N ILE A 224 22.97 5.13 17.18
CA ILE A 224 22.19 4.37 18.17
C ILE A 224 23.15 3.54 19.04
N GLY A 225 22.97 3.61 20.35
CA GLY A 225 23.77 2.85 21.31
C GLY A 225 25.23 3.31 21.37
N THR A 226 26.17 2.39 21.14
CA THR A 226 27.62 2.63 21.07
C THR A 226 28.07 3.24 19.73
N GLY A 227 27.14 3.50 18.81
CA GLY A 227 27.45 4.02 17.47
C GLY A 227 27.64 2.96 16.40
N GLU A 228 27.45 1.67 16.74
CA GLU A 228 27.52 0.55 15.78
C GLU A 228 26.34 0.56 14.81
N LEU A 229 25.18 1.06 15.24
CA LEU A 229 23.99 1.17 14.42
C LEU A 229 23.78 2.64 14.06
N VAL A 230 23.80 2.94 12.78
CA VAL A 230 23.48 4.26 12.23
C VAL A 230 22.12 4.20 11.57
N ARG A 231 21.24 5.13 11.93
CA ARG A 231 19.96 5.34 11.27
C ARG A 231 20.02 6.61 10.43
N LEU A 232 19.61 6.50 9.17
CA LEU A 232 19.57 7.57 8.19
C LEU A 232 18.12 7.80 7.76
N ARG A 233 17.72 9.06 7.75
CA ARG A 233 16.45 9.50 7.20
C ARG A 233 16.64 10.82 6.46
N PRO A 234 16.20 10.95 5.20
CA PRO A 234 16.15 12.26 4.55
C PRO A 234 15.20 13.19 5.31
N ALA A 235 15.58 14.44 5.53
CA ALA A 235 14.75 15.39 6.28
C ALA A 235 13.37 15.63 5.62
N SER A 236 13.29 15.45 4.29
CA SER A 236 12.06 15.55 3.49
C SER A 236 11.35 14.20 3.25
N GLY A 237 11.88 13.09 3.78
CA GLY A 237 11.52 11.74 3.35
C GLY A 237 12.08 11.38 1.96
N TRP A 238 11.92 10.12 1.58
CA TRP A 238 12.32 9.63 0.24
C TRP A 238 11.23 9.95 -0.77
N GLN A 239 11.59 10.64 -1.87
CA GLN A 239 10.66 10.87 -2.97
C GLN A 239 10.45 9.58 -3.76
N ALA A 240 9.20 9.12 -3.85
CA ALA A 240 8.84 7.92 -4.61
C ALA A 240 9.23 8.05 -6.10
N GLY A 241 9.63 6.93 -6.71
CA GLY A 241 10.11 6.88 -8.09
C GLY A 241 11.57 7.28 -8.26
N GLN A 242 12.19 7.94 -7.27
CA GLN A 242 13.56 8.41 -7.34
C GLN A 242 14.56 7.30 -6.93
N THR A 243 15.70 7.26 -7.63
CA THR A 243 16.87 6.49 -7.20
C THR A 243 17.84 7.39 -6.43
N TYR A 244 18.36 6.88 -5.33
CA TYR A 244 19.35 7.54 -4.48
C TYR A 244 20.60 6.69 -4.39
N THR A 245 21.75 7.34 -4.22
CA THR A 245 23.02 6.69 -3.93
C THR A 245 23.41 6.99 -2.49
N VAL A 246 23.51 5.94 -1.67
CA VAL A 246 24.13 6.01 -0.34
C VAL A 246 25.64 5.86 -0.53
N ARG A 247 26.39 6.90 -0.14
CA ARG A 247 27.82 7.00 -0.33
C ARG A 247 28.55 7.02 1.02
N LEU A 248 29.42 6.03 1.22
CA LEU A 248 30.27 5.88 2.40
C LEU A 248 31.70 6.27 2.05
N THR A 249 32.24 7.33 2.66
CA THR A 249 33.54 7.92 2.27
C THR A 249 34.65 7.64 3.28
N THR A 250 35.87 8.08 2.95
CA THR A 250 37.05 8.05 3.85
C THR A 250 36.89 8.93 5.12
N GLY A 251 35.79 9.67 5.25
CA GLY A 251 35.47 10.47 6.44
C GLY A 251 35.00 9.63 7.63
N LEU A 252 34.52 8.41 7.41
CA LEU A 252 33.99 7.53 8.47
C LEU A 252 35.10 6.98 9.36
N ARG A 253 34.92 7.13 10.68
CA ARG A 253 35.89 6.72 11.71
C ARG A 253 35.19 6.18 12.96
N ASP A 254 35.84 5.22 13.59
CA ASP A 254 35.46 4.68 14.90
C ASP A 254 35.94 5.62 16.03
N ALA A 255 35.71 5.21 17.28
CA ALA A 255 36.17 5.94 18.46
C ALA A 255 37.71 6.04 18.58
N ALA A 256 38.46 5.04 18.09
CA ALA A 256 39.92 5.02 18.10
C ALA A 256 40.54 5.86 16.96
N GLY A 257 39.75 6.31 15.99
CA GLY A 257 40.18 7.10 14.84
C GLY A 257 40.54 6.27 13.60
N ASN A 258 40.34 4.95 13.63
CA ASN A 258 40.52 4.04 12.51
C ASN A 258 39.54 4.39 11.39
N PRO A 259 40.03 4.65 10.16
CA PRO A 259 39.16 5.03 9.04
C PRO A 259 38.56 3.80 8.36
N PHE A 260 37.27 3.84 8.00
CA PHE A 260 36.59 2.80 7.22
C PHE A 260 37.37 2.45 5.93
N LEU A 261 37.70 3.49 5.15
CA LEU A 261 38.56 3.42 3.97
C LEU A 261 39.88 4.13 4.26
N ASP A 262 40.99 3.50 3.89
CA ASP A 262 42.30 4.15 3.94
C ASP A 262 42.29 5.41 3.05
N PRO A 263 42.54 6.62 3.59
CA PRO A 263 42.60 7.85 2.79
C PRO A 263 43.68 7.83 1.71
N ALA A 264 44.73 7.01 1.86
CA ALA A 264 45.76 6.78 0.84
C ALA A 264 45.49 5.52 -0.01
N GLY A 265 44.40 4.81 0.29
CA GLY A 265 43.99 3.61 -0.40
C GLY A 265 43.46 3.88 -1.81
N PRO A 266 43.18 2.82 -2.57
CA PRO A 266 42.72 2.92 -3.96
C PRO A 266 41.27 3.41 -4.09
N ARG A 267 40.52 3.53 -3.00
CA ARG A 267 39.08 3.83 -3.00
C ARG A 267 38.76 5.01 -2.08
N ALA A 268 38.15 6.05 -2.65
CA ALA A 268 37.73 7.24 -1.90
C ALA A 268 36.30 7.13 -1.32
N ALA A 269 35.46 6.27 -1.90
CA ALA A 269 34.10 6.03 -1.45
C ALA A 269 33.58 4.65 -1.87
N PHE A 270 32.56 4.18 -1.15
CA PHE A 270 31.77 3.01 -1.45
C PHE A 270 30.31 3.43 -1.62
N ASP A 271 29.76 3.20 -2.81
CA ASP A 271 28.40 3.62 -3.17
C ASP A 271 27.47 2.41 -3.25
N VAL A 272 26.22 2.57 -2.83
CA VAL A 272 25.15 1.59 -3.04
C VAL A 272 23.86 2.32 -3.40
N GLN A 273 23.17 1.84 -4.43
CA GLN A 273 21.91 2.45 -4.85
C GLN A 273 20.71 1.91 -4.09
N ILE A 274 19.75 2.79 -3.83
CA ILE A 274 18.42 2.45 -3.33
C ILE A 274 17.37 3.12 -4.21
N GLU A 275 16.24 2.45 -4.37
CA GLU A 275 15.10 2.95 -5.13
C GLU A 275 13.96 3.26 -4.15
N ALA A 276 13.47 4.49 -4.14
CA ALA A 276 12.33 4.87 -3.33
C ALA A 276 11.03 4.51 -4.04
N ARG A 277 10.14 3.79 -3.37
CA ARG A 277 8.81 3.40 -3.87
C ARG A 277 7.78 3.61 -2.78
N THR A 278 6.61 4.11 -3.13
CA THR A 278 5.47 4.17 -2.19
C THR A 278 4.88 2.77 -1.99
N ALA A 279 4.82 1.97 -3.05
CA ALA A 279 4.12 0.69 -3.00
C ALA A 279 4.95 -0.53 -2.60
N ARG A 280 4.33 -1.44 -1.83
CA ARG A 280 4.83 -2.79 -1.52
C ARG A 280 3.76 -3.85 -1.84
N ASN A 281 4.14 -4.91 -2.55
CA ASN A 281 3.26 -6.07 -2.73
C ASN A 281 3.09 -6.77 -1.37
N ALA A 282 1.86 -6.88 -0.87
CA ALA A 282 1.57 -7.48 0.42
C ALA A 282 1.34 -8.99 0.29
N THR A 283 0.42 -9.41 -0.58
CA THR A 283 0.17 -10.83 -0.90
C THR A 283 -0.53 -11.01 -2.25
N THR A 284 -0.58 -12.23 -2.77
CA THR A 284 -1.39 -12.59 -3.94
C THR A 284 -2.27 -13.77 -3.60
N PHE A 285 -3.58 -13.60 -3.77
CA PHE A 285 -4.57 -14.65 -3.64
C PHE A 285 -4.72 -15.36 -4.99
N ASP A 286 -4.36 -16.65 -5.03
CA ASP A 286 -4.34 -17.43 -6.25
C ASP A 286 -5.77 -17.66 -6.77
N LEU A 287 -6.06 -17.00 -7.89
CA LEU A 287 -7.30 -17.09 -8.64
C LEU A 287 -6.97 -17.21 -10.12
N GLY A 288 -7.95 -17.71 -10.88
CA GLY A 288 -7.93 -17.55 -12.33
C GLY A 288 -8.02 -16.07 -12.73
N PRO A 289 -8.20 -15.79 -14.03
CA PRO A 289 -8.37 -14.43 -14.50
C PRO A 289 -9.50 -13.72 -13.75
N VAL A 290 -9.20 -12.58 -13.12
CA VAL A 290 -10.21 -11.74 -12.46
C VAL A 290 -10.57 -10.59 -13.39
N ARG A 291 -11.85 -10.46 -13.73
CA ARG A 291 -12.35 -9.43 -14.68
C ARG A 291 -12.89 -8.20 -14.01
N ASP A 292 -13.47 -8.38 -12.84
CA ASP A 292 -14.09 -7.33 -12.07
C ASP A 292 -14.03 -7.67 -10.60
N VAL A 293 -14.03 -6.66 -9.77
CA VAL A 293 -14.11 -6.83 -8.33
C VAL A 293 -15.04 -5.74 -7.79
N ALA A 294 -15.85 -6.08 -6.80
CA ALA A 294 -16.64 -5.13 -6.04
C ALA A 294 -16.43 -5.34 -4.54
N ARG A 295 -16.72 -4.33 -3.73
CA ARG A 295 -16.37 -4.32 -2.31
C ARG A 295 -17.57 -4.00 -1.42
N MET A 296 -17.69 -4.74 -0.32
CA MET A 296 -18.61 -4.47 0.78
C MET A 296 -17.90 -4.61 2.13
N GLY A 297 -17.49 -3.49 2.71
CA GLY A 297 -16.71 -3.52 3.96
C GLY A 297 -15.39 -4.27 3.77
N SER A 298 -15.16 -5.34 4.52
CA SER A 298 -13.99 -6.21 4.35
C SER A 298 -14.19 -7.34 3.34
N LEU A 299 -15.39 -7.52 2.77
CA LEU A 299 -15.65 -8.55 1.77
C LEU A 299 -15.43 -8.00 0.36
N LEU A 300 -14.75 -8.79 -0.47
CA LEU A 300 -14.55 -8.55 -1.88
C LEU A 300 -15.31 -9.60 -2.68
N PHE A 301 -15.97 -9.16 -3.73
CA PHE A 301 -16.69 -9.99 -4.68
C PHE A 301 -15.90 -9.96 -5.97
N ALA A 302 -15.22 -11.05 -6.32
CA ALA A 302 -14.35 -11.11 -7.49
C ALA A 302 -14.98 -11.96 -8.61
N ALA A 303 -15.13 -11.37 -9.79
CA ALA A 303 -15.58 -12.02 -11.02
C ALA A 303 -14.43 -12.81 -11.66
N GLY A 304 -14.28 -14.08 -11.27
CA GLY A 304 -13.15 -14.94 -11.61
C GLY A 304 -13.28 -15.70 -12.94
N GLU A 305 -13.92 -15.12 -13.95
CA GLU A 305 -14.24 -15.81 -15.22
C GLU A 305 -14.85 -17.21 -15.01
N THR A 306 -14.20 -18.26 -15.53
CA THR A 306 -14.63 -19.66 -15.48
C THR A 306 -14.65 -20.20 -14.06
N GLN A 307 -14.04 -19.50 -13.10
CA GLN A 307 -14.13 -19.82 -11.69
C GLN A 307 -15.45 -19.36 -11.06
N GLY A 308 -16.23 -18.50 -11.71
CA GLY A 308 -17.47 -17.96 -11.17
C GLY A 308 -17.25 -16.73 -10.29
N LEU A 309 -18.23 -16.42 -9.43
CA LEU A 309 -18.11 -15.35 -8.45
C LEU A 309 -17.44 -15.89 -7.17
N MET A 310 -16.39 -15.21 -6.73
CA MET A 310 -15.62 -15.50 -5.52
C MET A 310 -15.95 -14.47 -4.44
N VAL A 311 -16.07 -14.90 -3.19
CA VAL A 311 -16.19 -14.00 -2.04
C VAL A 311 -14.92 -14.12 -1.20
N ILE A 312 -14.20 -13.02 -1.05
CA ILE A 312 -12.88 -12.99 -0.43
C ILE A 312 -12.95 -12.09 0.79
N ASP A 313 -12.53 -12.62 1.93
CA ASP A 313 -12.34 -11.85 3.16
C ASP A 313 -11.00 -11.12 3.09
N ALA A 314 -11.08 -9.79 3.09
CA ALA A 314 -9.98 -8.85 3.12
C ALA A 314 -9.93 -8.06 4.44
N SER A 315 -10.46 -8.63 5.53
CA SER A 315 -10.30 -8.08 6.89
C SER A 315 -8.82 -7.97 7.29
N ASP A 316 -8.00 -8.89 6.79
CA ASP A 316 -6.54 -8.79 6.79
C ASP A 316 -6.02 -8.76 5.34
N PRO A 317 -5.70 -7.58 4.80
CA PRO A 317 -5.20 -7.42 3.43
C PRO A 317 -3.90 -8.16 3.11
N ALA A 318 -3.10 -8.48 4.12
CA ALA A 318 -1.87 -9.26 3.97
C ALA A 318 -2.18 -10.77 3.86
N ASN A 319 -3.37 -11.20 4.28
CA ASN A 319 -3.79 -12.59 4.34
C ASN A 319 -5.21 -12.77 3.80
N LEU A 320 -5.40 -12.46 2.52
CA LEU A 320 -6.67 -12.67 1.80
C LEU A 320 -7.09 -14.15 1.87
N LYS A 321 -8.37 -14.41 2.15
CA LYS A 321 -8.93 -15.76 2.28
C LYS A 321 -10.27 -15.87 1.57
N ASN A 322 -10.61 -17.05 1.04
CA ASN A 322 -11.97 -17.29 0.59
C ASN A 322 -12.91 -17.27 1.81
N TYR A 323 -13.96 -16.47 1.74
CA TYR A 323 -14.96 -16.35 2.80
C TYR A 323 -15.86 -17.59 2.88
N LEU A 324 -16.09 -18.26 1.75
CA LEU A 324 -16.89 -19.48 1.69
C LEU A 324 -16.04 -20.73 2.02
N PRO A 325 -16.62 -21.71 2.73
CA PRO A 325 -15.88 -22.90 3.15
C PRO A 325 -15.42 -23.74 1.95
N GLY A 326 -14.29 -24.44 2.11
CA GLY A 326 -13.78 -25.38 1.10
C GLY A 326 -13.37 -24.74 -0.23
N ASN A 327 -13.05 -23.45 -0.25
CA ASN A 327 -12.77 -22.67 -1.47
C ASN A 327 -13.94 -22.68 -2.46
N LEU A 328 -15.16 -22.72 -1.94
CA LEU A 328 -16.40 -22.62 -2.71
C LEU A 328 -16.41 -21.37 -3.58
N ARG A 329 -17.08 -21.51 -4.71
CA ARG A 329 -17.28 -20.48 -5.73
C ARG A 329 -18.74 -20.51 -6.07
N PHE A 330 -19.35 -19.35 -6.35
CA PHE A 330 -20.70 -19.31 -6.88
C PHE A 330 -20.66 -19.75 -8.35
N PRO A 331 -21.14 -20.96 -8.69
CA PRO A 331 -21.23 -21.33 -10.08
C PRO A 331 -22.44 -20.61 -10.69
N LEU A 332 -22.28 -20.04 -11.87
CA LEU A 332 -23.45 -19.85 -12.72
C LEU A 332 -24.02 -21.24 -13.09
N PRO A 333 -25.34 -21.40 -13.28
CA PRO A 333 -25.98 -22.70 -13.55
C PRO A 333 -25.33 -23.52 -14.69
N LEU A 334 -24.61 -22.84 -15.58
CA LEU A 334 -23.99 -23.38 -16.78
C LEU A 334 -22.44 -23.39 -16.75
N ASN A 335 -21.80 -23.19 -15.59
CA ASN A 335 -20.35 -22.93 -15.48
C ASN A 335 -19.90 -21.78 -16.40
N GLU A 336 -20.79 -20.82 -16.60
CA GLU A 336 -20.54 -19.66 -17.43
C GLU A 336 -19.55 -18.70 -16.75
N PRO A 337 -18.75 -17.97 -17.53
CA PRO A 337 -17.77 -17.07 -16.96
C PRO A 337 -18.47 -15.84 -16.36
N VAL A 338 -18.13 -15.47 -15.12
CA VAL A 338 -18.56 -14.20 -14.51
C VAL A 338 -17.63 -13.09 -14.99
N LYS A 339 -18.21 -11.99 -15.49
CA LYS A 339 -17.49 -10.91 -16.18
C LYS A 339 -17.58 -9.56 -15.47
N GLY A 340 -18.68 -9.32 -14.77
CA GLY A 340 -18.89 -8.08 -14.03
C GLY A 340 -19.56 -8.35 -12.69
N VAL A 341 -19.23 -7.54 -11.69
CA VAL A 341 -19.89 -7.56 -10.38
C VAL A 341 -19.87 -6.16 -9.80
N ASP A 342 -20.96 -5.79 -9.13
CA ASP A 342 -21.04 -4.57 -8.36
C ASP A 342 -21.85 -4.81 -7.07
N VAL A 343 -21.72 -3.92 -6.08
CA VAL A 343 -22.45 -3.99 -4.82
C VAL A 343 -23.08 -2.65 -4.50
N ASP A 344 -24.36 -2.65 -4.16
CA ASP A 344 -25.05 -1.44 -3.76
C ASP A 344 -24.76 -1.03 -2.29
N PRO A 345 -25.16 0.18 -1.86
CA PRO A 345 -25.03 0.62 -0.47
C PRO A 345 -25.74 -0.29 0.55
N HIS A 346 -26.67 -1.13 0.11
CA HIS A 346 -27.44 -2.06 0.93
C HIS A 346 -26.87 -3.48 0.95
N GLY A 347 -25.68 -3.70 0.40
CA GLY A 347 -25.03 -5.01 0.42
C GLY A 347 -25.68 -6.06 -0.47
N ARG A 348 -26.48 -5.62 -1.45
CA ARG A 348 -26.94 -6.48 -2.54
C ARG A 348 -25.87 -6.49 -3.61
N VAL A 349 -25.40 -7.69 -3.91
CA VAL A 349 -24.38 -7.94 -4.93
C VAL A 349 -25.11 -8.26 -6.21
N VAL A 350 -24.81 -7.57 -7.31
CA VAL A 350 -25.31 -7.96 -8.63
C VAL A 350 -24.13 -8.33 -9.49
N PHE A 351 -24.17 -9.51 -10.08
CA PHE A 351 -23.11 -9.99 -10.94
C PHE A 351 -23.67 -10.53 -12.24
N VAL A 352 -22.86 -10.40 -13.28
CA VAL A 352 -23.23 -10.76 -14.64
C VAL A 352 -22.18 -11.68 -15.25
N GLY A 353 -22.64 -12.63 -16.03
CA GLY A 353 -21.78 -13.58 -16.74
C GLY A 353 -22.49 -14.21 -17.92
N GLY A 354 -21.80 -15.14 -18.57
CA GLY A 354 -22.31 -15.82 -19.77
C GLY A 354 -21.44 -15.66 -21.00
N GLY A 355 -22.01 -16.06 -22.14
CA GLY A 355 -21.43 -15.82 -23.47
C GLY A 355 -20.74 -17.01 -24.13
N VAL A 356 -20.73 -18.21 -23.53
CA VAL A 356 -20.28 -19.43 -24.24
C VAL A 356 -21.36 -19.90 -25.24
N SER A 357 -22.62 -19.58 -24.97
CA SER A 357 -23.82 -20.00 -25.70
C SER A 357 -24.57 -18.84 -26.37
N ASN A 358 -23.99 -17.64 -26.45
CA ASN A 358 -24.63 -16.36 -26.85
C ASN A 358 -25.69 -15.81 -25.88
N PHE A 359 -25.85 -16.42 -24.71
CA PHE A 359 -26.74 -15.92 -23.67
C PHE A 359 -25.96 -15.26 -22.52
N GLY A 360 -26.66 -14.37 -21.85
CA GLY A 360 -26.23 -13.69 -20.65
C GLY A 360 -27.05 -14.12 -19.46
N LEU A 361 -26.44 -14.04 -18.29
CA LEU A 361 -27.10 -14.18 -17.00
C LEU A 361 -26.71 -12.99 -16.13
N ALA A 362 -27.72 -12.37 -15.52
CA ALA A 362 -27.53 -11.41 -14.43
C ALA A 362 -28.23 -11.94 -13.19
N VAL A 363 -27.50 -11.95 -12.08
CA VAL A 363 -27.93 -12.51 -10.80
C VAL A 363 -27.80 -11.45 -9.72
N ILE A 364 -28.86 -11.25 -8.95
CA ILE A 364 -28.83 -10.47 -7.73
C ILE A 364 -28.62 -11.45 -6.59
N LEU A 365 -27.66 -11.21 -5.71
CA LEU A 365 -27.31 -11.99 -4.54
C LEU A 365 -27.40 -11.10 -3.30
N ASP A 366 -28.10 -11.59 -2.29
CA ASP A 366 -28.11 -10.97 -0.99
C ASP A 366 -26.96 -11.53 -0.13
N ALA A 367 -25.80 -10.88 -0.18
CA ALA A 367 -24.62 -11.37 0.52
C ALA A 367 -24.77 -11.38 2.05
N LEU A 368 -25.64 -10.53 2.59
CA LEU A 368 -25.90 -10.46 4.03
C LEU A 368 -26.86 -11.55 4.53
N ALA A 369 -27.57 -12.23 3.61
CA ALA A 369 -28.44 -13.36 3.94
C ALA A 369 -27.71 -14.72 3.91
N ILE A 370 -26.48 -14.77 3.38
CA ILE A 370 -25.67 -15.99 3.35
C ILE A 370 -25.15 -16.26 4.75
N ASP A 371 -25.44 -17.44 5.29
CA ASP A 371 -24.72 -17.99 6.44
C ASP A 371 -23.68 -19.01 5.94
N PRO A 372 -22.38 -18.67 5.87
CA PRO A 372 -21.37 -19.61 5.42
C PRO A 372 -21.25 -20.85 6.30
N GLN A 373 -21.63 -20.74 7.59
CA GLN A 373 -21.55 -21.86 8.53
C GLN A 373 -22.68 -22.88 8.31
N SER A 374 -23.77 -22.49 7.66
CA SER A 374 -24.87 -23.40 7.32
C SER A 374 -24.61 -24.22 6.06
N ILE A 375 -23.50 -23.98 5.34
CA ILE A 375 -23.18 -24.68 4.09
C ILE A 375 -22.50 -26.01 4.39
N ASP A 376 -23.25 -27.11 4.24
CA ASP A 376 -22.70 -28.47 4.26
C ASP A 376 -22.33 -28.92 2.85
N LEU A 377 -21.03 -28.96 2.56
CA LEU A 377 -20.49 -29.40 1.27
C LEU A 377 -20.78 -30.87 0.92
N THR A 378 -21.21 -31.68 1.91
CA THR A 378 -21.59 -33.08 1.68
C THR A 378 -23.03 -33.23 1.23
N ASP A 379 -23.87 -32.21 1.41
CA ASP A 379 -25.26 -32.20 0.96
C ASP A 379 -25.34 -31.71 -0.49
N PRO A 380 -25.81 -32.51 -1.47
CA PRO A 380 -25.98 -32.05 -2.85
C PRO A 380 -26.92 -30.83 -3.01
N ALA A 381 -27.73 -30.51 -2.00
CA ALA A 381 -28.57 -29.31 -1.93
C ALA A 381 -27.85 -28.06 -1.39
N TRP A 382 -26.53 -28.09 -1.16
CA TRP A 382 -25.75 -26.93 -0.68
C TRP A 382 -25.90 -25.64 -1.52
N ARG A 383 -26.38 -25.77 -2.77
CA ARG A 383 -26.67 -24.65 -3.66
C ARG A 383 -27.92 -23.88 -3.25
N GLU A 384 -28.93 -24.51 -2.65
CA GLU A 384 -30.18 -23.84 -2.28
C GLU A 384 -29.95 -22.74 -1.23
N PRO A 385 -29.18 -22.97 -0.14
CA PRO A 385 -28.81 -21.90 0.81
C PRO A 385 -28.02 -20.75 0.16
N LEU A 386 -27.15 -21.04 -0.81
CA LEU A 386 -26.37 -20.00 -1.53
C LEU A 386 -27.20 -19.21 -2.54
N LEU A 387 -28.25 -19.83 -3.08
CA LEU A 387 -29.19 -19.20 -3.99
C LEU A 387 -30.39 -18.58 -3.25
N ALA A 388 -30.45 -18.68 -1.93
CA ALA A 388 -31.49 -18.05 -1.12
C ALA A 388 -31.44 -16.53 -1.30
N GLY A 389 -32.57 -15.94 -1.69
CA GLY A 389 -32.64 -14.50 -2.01
C GLY A 389 -31.96 -14.11 -3.32
N THR A 390 -31.60 -15.09 -4.17
CA THR A 390 -31.09 -14.80 -5.51
C THR A 390 -32.21 -14.69 -6.54
N THR A 391 -32.06 -13.75 -7.46
CA THR A 391 -33.00 -13.57 -8.58
C THR A 391 -32.24 -13.60 -9.89
N ILE A 392 -32.68 -14.45 -10.82
CA ILE A 392 -32.12 -14.62 -12.16
C ILE A 392 -32.91 -13.75 -13.13
N LEU A 393 -32.23 -12.80 -13.79
CA LEU A 393 -32.86 -11.87 -14.73
C LEU A 393 -32.99 -12.45 -16.15
N SER A 394 -32.29 -13.53 -16.49
CA SER A 394 -32.41 -14.20 -17.80
C SER A 394 -32.04 -15.67 -17.74
N ASP A 395 -32.99 -16.53 -18.11
CA ASP A 395 -32.80 -17.98 -18.16
C ASP A 395 -33.29 -18.55 -19.51
N PRO A 396 -32.44 -19.25 -20.29
CA PRO A 396 -32.89 -19.97 -21.49
C PRO A 396 -33.70 -21.25 -21.20
N PHE A 397 -33.71 -21.77 -19.97
CA PHE A 397 -34.23 -23.12 -19.67
C PHE A 397 -35.76 -23.27 -19.70
N THR A 398 -36.56 -22.19 -19.65
CA THR A 398 -38.03 -22.29 -19.52
C THR A 398 -38.85 -21.79 -20.72
N GLY A 399 -38.22 -21.23 -21.75
CA GLY A 399 -38.87 -20.87 -23.02
C GLY A 399 -39.65 -19.54 -22.99
N THR A 400 -39.51 -18.74 -24.06
CA THR A 400 -40.24 -17.48 -24.35
C THR A 400 -40.16 -16.32 -23.33
N GLN A 401 -39.53 -16.49 -22.16
CA GLN A 401 -39.50 -15.45 -21.10
C GLN A 401 -38.09 -14.98 -20.69
N THR A 402 -37.10 -14.96 -21.59
CA THR A 402 -35.82 -14.30 -21.30
C THR A 402 -36.05 -12.77 -21.23
N GLN A 403 -35.85 -12.15 -20.05
CA GLN A 403 -36.02 -10.69 -19.91
C GLN A 403 -34.88 -9.92 -20.57
N LEU A 404 -33.69 -10.52 -20.65
CA LEU A 404 -32.58 -10.00 -21.45
C LEU A 404 -32.71 -10.54 -22.88
N ARG A 405 -32.66 -9.63 -23.87
CA ARG A 405 -32.51 -9.98 -25.30
C ARG A 405 -31.17 -10.71 -25.51
N GLU A 406 -31.04 -11.50 -26.58
CA GLU A 406 -29.79 -12.20 -26.91
C GLU A 406 -28.58 -11.25 -26.84
N GLY A 407 -27.54 -11.65 -26.09
CA GLY A 407 -26.37 -10.83 -25.87
C GLY A 407 -25.51 -11.32 -24.70
N ARG A 408 -24.24 -10.90 -24.68
CA ARG A 408 -23.23 -11.30 -23.68
C ARG A 408 -22.99 -10.14 -22.71
N PRO A 409 -23.40 -10.23 -21.44
CA PRO A 409 -23.16 -9.23 -20.43
C PRO A 409 -21.66 -9.05 -20.20
N ARG A 410 -21.22 -7.80 -20.04
CA ARG A 410 -19.80 -7.47 -19.85
C ARG A 410 -19.52 -6.80 -18.53
N ARG A 411 -20.23 -5.69 -18.28
CA ARG A 411 -20.09 -4.88 -17.07
C ARG A 411 -21.43 -4.57 -16.47
N ILE A 412 -21.39 -4.30 -15.18
CA ILE A 412 -22.52 -3.86 -14.40
C ILE A 412 -22.10 -2.68 -13.53
N ALA A 413 -22.97 -1.68 -13.40
CA ALA A 413 -22.94 -0.72 -12.32
C ALA A 413 -24.30 -0.70 -11.64
N ILE A 414 -24.33 -0.67 -10.32
CA ILE A 414 -25.53 -0.53 -9.51
C ILE A 414 -25.56 0.87 -8.95
N LEU A 415 -26.75 1.42 -8.94
CA LEU A 415 -27.03 2.72 -8.41
C LEU A 415 -28.15 2.62 -7.40
N SER A 416 -28.00 3.36 -6.31
CA SER A 416 -29.02 3.46 -5.29
C SER A 416 -29.40 4.91 -5.09
N ASN A 417 -30.68 5.21 -5.29
CA ASN A 417 -31.29 6.46 -4.89
C ASN A 417 -31.66 6.35 -3.42
N ASP A 418 -30.72 6.75 -2.57
CA ASP A 418 -30.87 6.67 -1.14
C ASP A 418 -31.17 8.04 -0.54
N GLN A 419 -32.05 8.05 0.46
CA GLN A 419 -32.10 9.15 1.40
C GLN A 419 -31.06 8.90 2.48
N THR A 420 -29.94 9.60 2.38
CA THR A 420 -28.81 9.45 3.30
C THR A 420 -28.84 10.50 4.40
N ASP A 421 -28.59 10.09 5.64
CA ASP A 421 -28.21 10.99 6.73
C ASP A 421 -26.84 10.60 7.27
N GLU A 422 -26.04 11.58 7.66
CA GLU A 422 -24.79 11.39 8.38
C GLU A 422 -24.73 12.26 9.62
N TRP A 423 -24.25 11.69 10.73
CA TRP A 423 -24.01 12.41 11.97
C TRP A 423 -22.95 11.69 12.82
N LEU A 424 -22.44 12.37 13.85
CA LEU A 424 -21.53 11.76 14.82
C LEU A 424 -22.34 11.17 15.98
N ALA A 425 -22.01 9.96 16.40
CA ALA A 425 -22.63 9.34 17.56
C ALA A 425 -22.42 10.20 18.82
N GLY A 426 -23.50 10.57 19.49
CA GLY A 426 -23.48 11.51 20.62
C GLY A 426 -23.99 12.91 20.27
N ASP A 427 -24.00 13.29 18.99
CA ASP A 427 -24.69 14.49 18.52
C ASP A 427 -26.20 14.23 18.39
N PRO A 428 -27.04 15.30 18.36
CA PRO A 428 -28.46 15.15 18.07
C PRO A 428 -28.68 14.40 16.76
N PRO A 429 -29.50 13.33 16.74
CA PRO A 429 -29.73 12.58 15.52
C PRO A 429 -30.53 13.43 14.51
N PRO A 430 -30.45 13.10 13.21
CA PRO A 430 -31.29 13.67 12.17
C PRO A 430 -32.78 13.64 12.52
N ALA A 431 -33.52 14.64 12.04
CA ALA A 431 -34.95 14.75 12.31
C ALA A 431 -35.72 13.49 11.85
N GLY A 432 -36.62 12.99 12.70
CA GLY A 432 -37.40 11.78 12.42
C GLY A 432 -36.76 10.47 12.92
N LEU A 433 -35.52 10.52 13.41
CA LEU A 433 -34.85 9.37 14.02
C LEU A 433 -34.96 9.39 15.54
N THR A 434 -35.18 8.21 16.13
CA THR A 434 -35.13 8.00 17.58
C THR A 434 -33.94 7.11 17.92
N VAL A 435 -33.06 7.60 18.80
CA VAL A 435 -31.85 6.92 19.26
C VAL A 435 -31.94 6.69 20.77
N THR A 436 -31.89 5.43 21.22
CA THR A 436 -32.00 5.05 22.64
C THR A 436 -31.01 3.94 23.01
N PRO A 437 -30.30 4.01 24.15
CA PRO A 437 -30.15 5.18 25.01
C PRO A 437 -29.37 6.29 24.30
N ALA A 438 -29.36 7.49 24.88
CA ALA A 438 -28.39 8.49 24.49
C ALA A 438 -26.98 7.91 24.64
N VAL A 439 -26.11 8.16 23.66
CA VAL A 439 -24.73 7.66 23.68
C VAL A 439 -24.04 8.22 24.93
N ALA A 440 -23.54 7.33 25.80
CA ALA A 440 -22.84 7.75 27.00
C ALA A 440 -21.62 8.59 26.62
N ALA A 441 -21.24 9.57 27.44
CA ALA A 441 -20.09 10.43 27.14
C ALA A 441 -18.77 9.66 26.99
N THR A 442 -18.73 8.39 27.44
CA THR A 442 -17.54 7.56 27.51
C THR A 442 -17.84 6.09 27.20
N GLY A 443 -16.84 5.37 26.68
CA GLY A 443 -16.93 3.93 26.39
C GLY A 443 -17.78 3.55 25.16
N THR A 444 -17.92 2.23 24.94
CA THR A 444 -18.81 1.68 23.90
C THR A 444 -20.21 1.52 24.46
N THR A 445 -21.21 2.11 23.79
CA THR A 445 -22.64 1.96 24.10
C THR A 445 -23.34 1.25 22.96
N THR A 446 -24.23 0.31 23.26
CA THR A 446 -25.14 -0.25 22.25
C THR A 446 -26.31 0.70 22.06
N LEU A 447 -26.40 1.40 20.91
CA LEU A 447 -27.58 2.20 20.57
C LEU A 447 -28.63 1.33 19.87
N THR A 448 -29.89 1.64 20.15
CA THR A 448 -31.04 1.29 19.32
C THR A 448 -31.42 2.50 18.49
N LEU A 449 -31.32 2.40 17.17
CA LEU A 449 -31.77 3.44 16.23
C LEU A 449 -33.08 3.01 15.59
N SER A 450 -34.07 3.89 15.54
CA SER A 450 -35.36 3.61 14.89
C SER A 450 -35.86 4.81 14.10
N GLY A 451 -36.61 4.54 13.04
CA GLY A 451 -37.23 5.54 12.17
C GLY A 451 -38.48 4.97 11.49
N SER A 452 -39.25 5.83 10.82
CA SER A 452 -40.48 5.47 10.10
C SER A 452 -40.58 6.05 8.70
N ASP A 453 -39.48 6.59 8.17
CA ASP A 453 -39.35 7.20 6.85
C ASP A 453 -38.71 6.25 5.82
N GLY A 454 -38.61 4.96 6.13
CA GLY A 454 -38.19 3.94 5.18
C GLY A 454 -39.27 3.68 4.12
N SER A 455 -38.86 3.28 2.92
CA SER A 455 -39.80 2.82 1.90
C SER A 455 -40.25 1.39 2.23
N PRO A 456 -41.56 1.09 2.31
CA PRO A 456 -42.04 -0.23 2.73
C PRO A 456 -41.41 -1.40 1.96
N GLY A 457 -40.86 -2.37 2.69
CA GLY A 457 -40.22 -3.57 2.13
C GLY A 457 -38.84 -3.36 1.52
N LEU A 458 -38.35 -2.12 1.43
CA LEU A 458 -37.03 -1.81 0.88
C LEU A 458 -35.96 -1.79 1.99
N PRO A 459 -34.69 -2.07 1.63
CA PRO A 459 -33.63 -2.12 2.61
C PRO A 459 -33.31 -0.74 3.18
N VAL A 460 -32.95 -0.73 4.46
CA VAL A 460 -32.35 0.38 5.18
C VAL A 460 -31.01 -0.12 5.70
N SER A 461 -29.96 0.68 5.53
CA SER A 461 -28.61 0.33 5.94
C SER A 461 -28.04 1.36 6.90
N LEU A 462 -27.47 0.87 8.00
CA LEU A 462 -26.73 1.68 8.97
C LEU A 462 -25.27 1.26 8.96
N ARG A 463 -24.38 2.22 8.72
CA ARG A 463 -22.94 2.03 8.69
C ARG A 463 -22.28 2.88 9.77
N ASN A 464 -21.36 2.30 10.51
CA ASN A 464 -20.41 3.05 11.33
C ASN A 464 -19.11 3.18 10.53
N LEU A 465 -18.94 4.34 9.90
CA LEU A 465 -17.80 4.61 9.02
C LEU A 465 -16.47 4.61 9.80
N SER A 466 -16.50 4.98 11.09
CA SER A 466 -15.32 4.98 11.95
C SER A 466 -14.85 3.57 12.33
N ARG A 467 -15.78 2.59 12.37
CA ARG A 467 -15.48 1.21 12.81
C ARG A 467 -15.60 0.17 11.70
N GLY A 468 -16.05 0.56 10.51
CA GLY A 468 -16.28 -0.34 9.38
C GLY A 468 -17.43 -1.33 9.58
N THR A 469 -18.31 -1.13 10.58
CA THR A 469 -19.45 -2.04 10.82
C THR A 469 -20.65 -1.64 9.96
N HIS A 470 -21.37 -2.64 9.43
CA HIS A 470 -22.53 -2.46 8.57
C HIS A 470 -23.66 -3.36 9.05
N GLN A 471 -24.86 -2.79 9.21
CA GLN A 471 -26.10 -3.52 9.44
C GLN A 471 -27.13 -3.12 8.40
N ARG A 472 -28.01 -4.07 8.07
CA ARG A 472 -29.16 -3.84 7.20
C ARG A 472 -30.41 -4.46 7.81
N VAL A 473 -31.52 -3.75 7.69
CA VAL A 473 -32.86 -4.28 7.94
C VAL A 473 -33.77 -3.85 6.80
N ASP A 474 -34.84 -4.56 6.53
CA ASP A 474 -35.87 -4.05 5.61
C ASP A 474 -36.89 -3.23 6.38
N ALA A 475 -37.32 -2.13 5.81
CA ALA A 475 -38.38 -1.33 6.40
C ALA A 475 -39.69 -2.15 6.40
N GLY A 476 -40.41 -2.11 7.54
CA GLY A 476 -41.70 -2.76 7.68
C GLY A 476 -42.77 -2.14 6.75
N PRO A 477 -44.01 -2.69 6.73
CA PRO A 477 -45.08 -2.23 5.85
C PRO A 477 -45.44 -0.74 5.98
N ASN A 478 -45.16 -0.15 7.14
CA ASN A 478 -45.39 1.28 7.43
C ASN A 478 -44.11 2.12 7.32
N GLY A 479 -43.04 1.60 6.71
CA GLY A 479 -41.75 2.29 6.59
C GLY A 479 -40.89 2.27 7.85
N THR A 480 -41.30 1.53 8.89
CA THR A 480 -40.60 1.48 10.18
C THR A 480 -39.40 0.56 10.16
N TYR A 481 -38.29 0.97 10.75
CA TYR A 481 -37.07 0.15 10.87
C TYR A 481 -36.40 0.36 12.23
N VAL A 482 -35.63 -0.64 12.67
CA VAL A 482 -34.90 -0.62 13.95
C VAL A 482 -33.54 -1.30 13.78
N PHE A 483 -32.48 -0.67 14.26
CA PHE A 483 -31.12 -1.20 14.33
C PHE A 483 -30.63 -1.25 15.77
N THR A 484 -29.67 -2.14 16.04
CA THR A 484 -28.97 -2.21 17.32
C THR A 484 -27.47 -2.29 17.05
N LEU A 485 -26.73 -1.23 17.36
CA LEU A 485 -25.32 -1.10 16.97
C LEU A 485 -24.44 -0.65 18.15
N GLY A 486 -23.29 -1.29 18.33
CA GLY A 486 -22.26 -0.81 19.26
C GLY A 486 -21.53 0.40 18.68
N VAL A 487 -21.58 1.53 19.39
CA VAL A 487 -20.96 2.81 18.99
C VAL A 487 -20.18 3.43 20.13
N ARG A 488 -19.25 4.33 19.79
CA ARG A 488 -18.57 5.24 20.73
C ARG A 488 -18.93 6.69 20.39
N PRO A 489 -18.82 7.62 21.36
CA PRO A 489 -18.92 9.05 21.07
C PRO A 489 -17.98 9.47 19.94
N GLY A 490 -18.49 10.24 18.97
CA GLY A 490 -17.74 10.71 17.81
C GLY A 490 -17.67 9.74 16.64
N ASP A 491 -18.16 8.49 16.77
CA ASP A 491 -18.23 7.57 15.65
C ASP A 491 -19.11 8.17 14.54
N ARG A 492 -18.62 8.23 13.30
CA ARG A 492 -19.38 8.73 12.15
C ARG A 492 -20.38 7.67 11.68
N LEU A 493 -21.66 7.97 11.84
CA LEU A 493 -22.76 7.10 11.43
C LEU A 493 -23.32 7.58 10.09
N HIS A 494 -23.59 6.64 9.20
CA HIS A 494 -24.21 6.86 7.91
C HIS A 494 -25.43 5.96 7.78
N LEU A 495 -26.61 6.56 7.65
CA LEU A 495 -27.88 5.86 7.44
C LEU A 495 -28.34 6.08 6.00
N ALA A 496 -28.46 5.00 5.23
CA ALA A 496 -29.01 5.01 3.88
C ALA A 496 -30.38 4.33 3.90
N ARG A 497 -31.44 5.06 3.53
CA ARG A 497 -32.78 4.48 3.30
C ARG A 497 -33.02 4.37 1.81
N ASN A 498 -33.26 3.15 1.35
CA ASN A 498 -33.45 2.91 -0.07
C ASN A 498 -34.78 3.49 -0.57
N ARG A 499 -34.73 4.23 -1.68
CA ARG A 499 -35.93 4.64 -2.43
C ARG A 499 -36.05 3.88 -3.74
N ALA A 500 -34.94 3.72 -4.44
CA ALA A 500 -34.86 2.97 -5.69
C ALA A 500 -33.44 2.45 -5.88
N SER A 501 -33.27 1.27 -6.49
CA SER A 501 -31.97 0.83 -6.95
C SER A 501 -32.05 0.22 -8.34
N TYR A 502 -31.08 0.57 -9.18
CA TYR A 502 -31.05 0.22 -10.58
C TYR A 502 -29.70 -0.40 -10.95
N ALA A 503 -29.73 -1.51 -11.65
CA ALA A 503 -28.57 -2.14 -12.24
C ALA A 503 -28.49 -1.79 -13.73
N TYR A 504 -27.34 -1.28 -14.15
CA TYR A 504 -27.02 -0.91 -15.52
C TYR A 504 -26.05 -1.95 -16.08
N VAL A 505 -26.56 -2.82 -16.96
CA VAL A 505 -25.80 -3.93 -17.52
C VAL A 505 -25.48 -3.65 -18.97
N THR A 506 -24.20 -3.61 -19.30
CA THR A 506 -23.74 -3.54 -20.70
C THR A 506 -23.78 -4.92 -21.32
N ILE A 507 -24.28 -5.00 -22.54
CA ILE A 507 -24.42 -6.24 -23.31
C ILE A 507 -23.81 -6.10 -24.70
N ASP A 508 -23.03 -7.10 -25.09
CA ASP A 508 -22.63 -7.29 -26.50
C ASP A 508 -23.73 -8.08 -27.20
N ALA A 509 -24.45 -7.48 -28.15
CA ALA A 509 -25.38 -8.24 -28.99
C ALA A 509 -24.59 -8.99 -30.08
N PRO A 510 -25.23 -9.96 -30.78
CA PRO A 510 -24.67 -10.51 -32.02
C PRO A 510 -24.27 -9.39 -33.00
N ILE A 511 -23.23 -9.61 -33.82
CA ILE A 511 -22.52 -8.62 -34.67
C ILE A 511 -23.46 -7.65 -35.43
N ASP A 512 -24.65 -8.10 -35.82
CA ASP A 512 -25.61 -7.33 -36.61
C ASP A 512 -26.53 -6.41 -35.77
N ASP A 513 -26.79 -6.73 -34.50
CA ASP A 513 -27.69 -5.97 -33.61
C ASP A 513 -26.96 -4.90 -32.77
N GLY A 514 -25.64 -4.84 -32.87
CA GLY A 514 -24.81 -3.83 -32.23
C GLY A 514 -24.59 -4.08 -30.74
N PHE A 515 -24.72 -3.04 -29.94
CA PHE A 515 -24.47 -3.07 -28.50
C PHE A 515 -25.66 -2.50 -27.74
N GLY A 516 -25.77 -2.82 -26.44
CA GLY A 516 -26.91 -2.36 -25.64
C GLY A 516 -26.60 -2.10 -24.17
N LEU A 517 -27.48 -1.31 -23.57
CA LEU A 517 -27.56 -1.06 -22.13
C LEU A 517 -28.91 -1.57 -21.64
N VAL A 518 -28.86 -2.41 -20.62
CA VAL A 518 -30.04 -2.91 -19.93
C VAL A 518 -30.13 -2.24 -18.56
N ILE A 519 -31.34 -1.81 -18.21
CA ILE A 519 -31.62 -1.17 -16.92
C ILE A 519 -32.66 -2.02 -16.19
N ALA A 520 -32.25 -2.57 -15.05
CA ALA A 520 -33.06 -3.45 -14.21
C ALA A 520 -33.35 -2.81 -12.85
N ASP A 521 -34.60 -2.89 -12.39
CA ASP A 521 -35.00 -2.45 -11.05
C ASP A 521 -34.64 -3.49 -9.99
N VAL A 522 -33.52 -3.27 -9.30
CA VAL A 522 -32.97 -4.19 -8.30
C VAL A 522 -33.97 -4.41 -7.14
N ASN A 523 -34.77 -3.39 -6.80
CA ASN A 523 -35.74 -3.48 -5.72
C ASN A 523 -36.89 -4.41 -6.05
N ARG A 524 -37.34 -4.36 -7.30
CA ARG A 524 -38.45 -5.22 -7.74
C ARG A 524 -38.05 -6.68 -7.77
N PHE A 525 -36.83 -6.97 -8.22
CA PHE A 525 -36.34 -8.34 -8.31
C PHE A 525 -35.91 -8.92 -6.95
N TYR A 526 -35.54 -8.08 -6.00
CA TYR A 526 -35.16 -8.50 -4.66
C TYR A 526 -36.33 -9.24 -3.96
N ARG A 527 -36.16 -10.56 -3.75
CA ARG A 527 -37.14 -11.51 -3.17
C ARG A 527 -38.35 -11.88 -4.05
N GLU A 528 -38.31 -11.61 -5.35
CA GLU A 528 -39.27 -12.27 -6.24
C GLU A 528 -39.10 -13.79 -6.13
N ASP A 529 -40.21 -14.50 -5.89
CA ASP A 529 -40.23 -15.95 -5.95
C ASP A 529 -39.89 -16.35 -7.39
N VAL A 530 -38.75 -16.99 -7.59
CA VAL A 530 -38.22 -17.39 -8.90
C VAL A 530 -39.20 -18.32 -9.65
N THR A 531 -40.20 -18.87 -8.95
CA THR A 531 -41.25 -19.72 -9.51
C THR A 531 -42.49 -18.96 -10.01
N ALA A 532 -42.59 -17.64 -9.76
CA ALA A 532 -43.73 -16.84 -10.17
C ALA A 532 -43.74 -16.57 -11.69
N PRO A 533 -44.87 -16.82 -12.40
CA PRO A 533 -44.92 -16.85 -13.87
C PRO A 533 -44.92 -15.49 -14.59
N GLU A 534 -44.80 -14.35 -13.90
CA GLU A 534 -44.72 -13.02 -14.52
C GLU A 534 -43.50 -12.19 -14.04
N PRO A 535 -42.28 -12.52 -14.48
CA PRO A 535 -41.08 -11.80 -14.04
C PRO A 535 -40.75 -10.59 -14.95
N ALA A 536 -41.48 -10.37 -16.06
CA ALA A 536 -41.15 -9.37 -17.09
C ALA A 536 -41.25 -7.89 -16.68
N ALA A 537 -41.80 -7.57 -15.51
CA ALA A 537 -42.17 -6.20 -15.18
C ALA A 537 -41.07 -5.39 -14.43
N GLY A 538 -39.91 -6.00 -14.10
CA GLY A 538 -38.76 -5.31 -13.49
C GLY A 538 -37.69 -4.82 -14.46
N LEU A 539 -37.75 -5.21 -15.73
CA LEU A 539 -36.92 -4.63 -16.77
C LEU A 539 -37.51 -3.25 -17.15
N LEU A 540 -36.82 -2.18 -16.79
CA LEU A 540 -37.33 -0.83 -17.04
C LEU A 540 -37.14 -0.40 -18.48
N ARG A 541 -35.96 -0.73 -19.05
CA ARG A 541 -35.62 -0.35 -20.42
C ARG A 541 -34.49 -1.20 -20.97
N TYR A 542 -34.59 -1.49 -22.26
CA TYR A 542 -33.50 -1.90 -23.12
C TYR A 542 -33.20 -0.74 -24.07
N ALA A 543 -32.01 -0.17 -23.97
CA ALA A 543 -31.49 0.73 -24.98
C ALA A 543 -30.49 -0.07 -25.83
N GLY A 544 -30.94 -0.60 -26.96
CA GLY A 544 -30.07 -1.33 -27.88
C GLY A 544 -30.55 -1.21 -29.31
N GLY A 545 -29.75 -1.71 -30.25
CA GLY A 545 -29.92 -1.34 -31.65
C GLY A 545 -29.55 0.11 -31.92
N PHE A 546 -28.56 0.66 -31.18
CA PHE A 546 -27.90 1.91 -31.57
C PHE A 546 -27.33 1.69 -32.98
N THR A 547 -28.15 2.05 -33.97
CA THR A 547 -27.70 2.21 -35.34
C THR A 547 -26.79 3.41 -35.26
N VAL A 548 -25.50 3.11 -35.26
CA VAL A 548 -24.42 4.08 -35.46
C VAL A 548 -24.98 5.13 -36.43
N PRO A 549 -25.15 6.40 -36.01
CA PRO A 549 -25.64 7.43 -36.91
C PRO A 549 -24.72 7.49 -38.14
N GLU A 550 -25.24 8.02 -39.25
CA GLU A 550 -24.59 7.98 -40.57
C GLU A 550 -23.05 8.21 -40.52
N PRO A 551 -22.26 7.66 -41.45
CA PRO A 551 -20.79 7.61 -41.43
C PRO A 551 -20.01 8.89 -41.06
N ALA A 552 -20.64 10.07 -41.16
CA ALA A 552 -20.07 11.35 -40.78
C ALA A 552 -20.11 11.65 -39.26
N GLU A 553 -20.89 10.91 -38.47
CA GLU A 553 -21.03 11.07 -37.00
C GLU A 553 -20.37 9.92 -36.21
N ILE A 554 -19.61 9.06 -36.91
CA ILE A 554 -18.94 7.91 -36.32
C ILE A 554 -17.74 8.40 -35.51
N PHE A 555 -17.93 8.39 -34.20
CA PHE A 555 -17.11 7.69 -33.22
C PHE A 555 -15.59 7.69 -33.39
N CYS A 556 -14.84 7.78 -32.28
CA CYS A 556 -13.41 8.03 -32.25
C CYS A 556 -12.66 7.52 -33.51
N ASN A 557 -12.73 6.23 -33.87
CA ASN A 557 -12.23 5.73 -35.15
C ASN A 557 -13.32 5.46 -36.22
N PRO A 558 -13.43 6.27 -37.30
CA PRO A 558 -14.42 6.08 -38.37
C PRO A 558 -14.19 4.83 -39.22
N ASN A 559 -13.00 4.22 -39.13
CA ASN A 559 -12.62 3.00 -39.86
C ASN A 559 -12.61 1.74 -38.98
N ALA A 560 -13.00 1.84 -37.69
CA ALA A 560 -13.03 0.66 -36.83
C ALA A 560 -14.13 -0.30 -37.29
N THR A 561 -13.75 -1.53 -37.62
CA THR A 561 -14.70 -2.64 -37.72
C THR A 561 -15.26 -2.92 -36.32
N ARG A 562 -16.58 -3.12 -36.20
CA ARG A 562 -17.21 -3.56 -34.95
C ARG A 562 -16.50 -4.82 -34.44
N GLU A 563 -15.92 -4.76 -33.24
CA GLU A 563 -15.32 -5.92 -32.59
C GLU A 563 -16.25 -6.36 -31.45
N PRO A 564 -16.59 -7.66 -31.33
CA PRO A 564 -17.27 -8.15 -30.13
C PRO A 564 -16.47 -7.76 -28.87
N GLY A 565 -17.10 -7.07 -27.92
CA GLY A 565 -16.42 -6.54 -26.71
C GLY A 565 -16.25 -5.02 -26.69
N ASP A 566 -16.97 -4.29 -27.54
CA ASP A 566 -16.85 -2.83 -27.63
C ASP A 566 -17.36 -2.11 -26.37
N PHE A 567 -18.20 -2.67 -25.48
CA PHE A 567 -18.45 -2.03 -24.17
C PHE A 567 -17.44 -2.47 -23.12
N ILE A 568 -16.67 -1.51 -22.61
CA ILE A 568 -15.62 -1.83 -21.66
C ILE A 568 -15.97 -1.41 -20.24
N ASP A 569 -16.66 -0.28 -20.06
CA ASP A 569 -16.98 0.30 -18.74
C ASP A 569 -18.28 1.09 -18.71
N VAL A 570 -18.82 1.22 -17.51
CA VAL A 570 -19.94 2.10 -17.17
C VAL A 570 -19.66 2.72 -15.79
N ALA A 571 -19.93 4.01 -15.63
CA ALA A 571 -19.79 4.70 -14.35
C ALA A 571 -20.89 5.76 -14.22
N ILE A 572 -21.21 6.17 -13.00
CA ILE A 572 -22.44 6.92 -12.73
C ILE A 572 -22.13 8.16 -11.88
N LEU A 573 -22.75 9.28 -12.24
CA LEU A 573 -22.76 10.51 -11.45
C LEU A 573 -24.17 10.80 -10.95
N GLN A 574 -24.28 11.23 -9.69
CA GLN A 574 -25.55 11.70 -9.12
C GLN A 574 -25.77 13.16 -9.46
N ASP A 575 -26.95 13.52 -9.94
CA ASP A 575 -27.34 14.89 -10.23
C ASP A 575 -28.32 15.39 -9.17
N ASP A 576 -28.10 16.58 -8.64
CA ASP A 576 -28.97 17.20 -7.62
C ASP A 576 -30.23 17.80 -8.25
N ALA A 577 -30.96 17.04 -9.06
CA ALA A 577 -32.23 17.48 -9.64
C ALA A 577 -33.39 17.10 -8.69
N PRO A 578 -33.85 18.01 -7.80
CA PRO A 578 -34.94 17.69 -6.87
C PRO A 578 -36.20 17.29 -7.64
N GLY A 579 -36.70 16.08 -7.36
CA GLY A 579 -37.92 15.53 -7.97
C GLY A 579 -37.71 14.77 -9.27
N ALA A 580 -36.48 14.67 -9.80
CA ALA A 580 -36.20 13.77 -10.91
C ALA A 580 -36.37 12.30 -10.46
N ARG A 581 -37.08 11.50 -11.27
CA ARG A 581 -37.22 10.05 -11.01
C ARG A 581 -35.87 9.32 -11.11
N PHE A 582 -35.01 9.80 -12.00
CA PHE A 582 -33.65 9.30 -12.22
C PHE A 582 -32.67 10.47 -12.04
N PRO A 583 -32.27 10.83 -10.81
CA PRO A 583 -31.38 11.96 -10.53
C PRO A 583 -29.92 11.60 -10.80
N PHE A 584 -29.63 11.00 -11.96
CA PHE A 584 -28.29 10.48 -12.26
C PHE A 584 -27.97 10.55 -13.75
N THR A 585 -26.73 10.88 -14.05
CA THR A 585 -26.14 10.76 -15.38
C THR A 585 -25.30 9.50 -15.43
N VAL A 586 -25.58 8.63 -16.40
CA VAL A 586 -24.77 7.41 -16.63
C VAL A 586 -23.80 7.69 -17.76
N PHE A 587 -22.52 7.49 -17.49
CA PHE A 587 -21.48 7.47 -18.50
C PHE A 587 -21.15 6.03 -18.84
N GLY A 588 -20.81 5.78 -20.09
CA GLY A 588 -20.12 4.54 -20.43
C GLY A 588 -19.09 4.72 -21.49
N LEU A 589 -18.23 3.72 -21.55
CA LEU A 589 -17.09 3.69 -22.44
C LEU A 589 -17.29 2.57 -23.45
N ALA A 590 -17.31 2.97 -24.72
CA ALA A 590 -17.33 2.06 -25.84
C ALA A 590 -15.94 2.07 -26.51
N HIS A 591 -15.22 0.95 -26.48
CA HIS A 591 -13.83 0.71 -26.86
C HIS A 591 -13.32 1.58 -28.01
N SER A 592 -13.88 1.41 -29.21
CA SER A 592 -13.49 2.14 -30.42
C SER A 592 -14.32 3.40 -30.65
N PHE A 593 -15.30 3.62 -29.78
CA PHE A 593 -16.41 4.53 -29.96
C PHE A 593 -16.42 5.70 -28.95
N GLY A 594 -15.62 5.63 -27.90
CA GLY A 594 -15.42 6.70 -26.93
C GLY A 594 -16.44 6.74 -25.81
N LEU A 595 -16.67 7.95 -25.31
CA LEU A 595 -17.57 8.23 -24.19
C LEU A 595 -18.99 8.46 -24.69
N TRP A 596 -19.96 7.83 -24.06
CA TRP A 596 -21.37 8.18 -24.20
C TRP A 596 -21.96 8.51 -22.83
N MET A 597 -23.07 9.22 -22.86
CA MET A 597 -23.76 9.73 -21.70
C MET A 597 -25.27 9.50 -21.87
N LEU A 598 -25.91 8.88 -20.88
CA LEU A 598 -27.36 8.83 -20.78
C LEU A 598 -27.81 10.00 -19.90
N LYS A 599 -28.42 11.01 -20.53
CA LYS A 599 -28.91 12.21 -19.84
C LYS A 599 -30.29 11.94 -19.25
N PRO A 600 -30.49 12.03 -17.93
CA PRO A 600 -31.79 11.75 -17.33
C PRO A 600 -32.87 12.73 -17.82
N LYS A 601 -34.09 12.22 -18.04
CA LYS A 601 -35.29 13.05 -18.27
C LYS A 601 -36.19 12.95 -17.05
N ALA A 602 -37.00 13.99 -16.78
CA ALA A 602 -37.81 14.07 -15.57
C ALA A 602 -38.68 12.81 -15.31
N ASN A 603 -39.22 12.20 -16.37
CA ASN A 603 -40.11 11.04 -16.31
C ASN A 603 -39.59 9.81 -17.10
N ASP A 604 -38.37 9.85 -17.63
CA ASP A 604 -37.79 8.79 -18.48
C ASP A 604 -36.28 8.67 -18.22
N LEU A 605 -35.73 7.50 -18.50
CA LEU A 605 -34.32 7.18 -18.28
C LEU A 605 -33.36 8.01 -19.14
N GLY A 606 -33.84 8.75 -20.14
CA GLY A 606 -33.02 9.70 -20.89
C GLY A 606 -32.82 9.40 -22.38
N ASP A 607 -32.10 10.28 -23.06
CA ASP A 607 -31.51 9.99 -24.38
C ASP A 607 -30.02 9.68 -24.20
N VAL A 608 -29.49 8.80 -25.06
CA VAL A 608 -28.06 8.51 -25.11
C VAL A 608 -27.40 9.47 -26.07
N ASP A 609 -26.51 10.30 -25.55
CA ASP A 609 -25.68 11.24 -26.29
C ASP A 609 -24.26 10.67 -26.41
N PHE A 610 -23.71 10.66 -27.63
CA PHE A 610 -22.32 10.26 -27.88
C PHE A 610 -21.41 11.48 -27.91
N LEU A 611 -20.34 11.46 -27.12
CA LEU A 611 -19.45 12.60 -26.90
C LEU A 611 -18.20 12.52 -27.79
N ASN A 612 -18.43 12.56 -29.11
CA ASN A 612 -17.38 12.37 -30.13
C ASN A 612 -16.19 13.35 -30.02
N GLY A 613 -16.42 14.58 -29.54
CA GLY A 613 -15.37 15.59 -29.41
C GLY A 613 -14.35 15.32 -28.30
N GLN A 614 -14.64 14.39 -27.38
CA GLN A 614 -13.79 14.09 -26.22
C GLN A 614 -12.95 12.81 -26.41
N CYS A 615 -13.00 12.22 -27.60
CA CYS A 615 -12.27 11.02 -28.01
C CYS A 615 -10.74 11.16 -28.08
N GLY A 616 -10.16 12.27 -27.57
CA GLY A 616 -8.76 12.67 -27.62
C GLY A 616 -7.87 11.76 -28.48
N GLU A 617 -7.66 12.12 -29.75
CA GLU A 617 -6.72 11.38 -30.58
C GLU A 617 -5.33 11.46 -29.96
N VAL A 618 -4.86 10.35 -29.40
CA VAL A 618 -3.51 10.26 -28.85
C VAL A 618 -2.69 9.41 -29.78
N ASP A 619 -1.72 10.04 -30.44
CA ASP A 619 -0.78 9.38 -31.36
C ASP A 619 -1.47 8.54 -32.46
N GLY A 620 -2.61 9.02 -32.97
CA GLY A 620 -3.38 8.37 -34.03
C GLY A 620 -4.22 7.17 -33.57
N VAL A 621 -4.21 6.82 -32.28
CA VAL A 621 -4.98 5.71 -31.73
C VAL A 621 -6.14 6.21 -30.89
N LYS A 622 -7.30 5.62 -31.14
CA LYS A 622 -8.59 6.09 -30.64
C LYS A 622 -9.35 4.97 -29.93
N ARG A 623 -8.62 4.18 -29.15
CA ARG A 623 -9.11 3.01 -28.42
C ARG A 623 -9.00 3.28 -26.94
N MET A 624 -10.11 3.14 -26.22
CA MET A 624 -10.17 3.41 -24.79
C MET A 624 -9.98 2.12 -23.97
N GLY A 625 -9.46 2.23 -22.74
CA GLY A 625 -9.11 1.09 -21.88
C GLY A 625 -10.02 0.91 -20.65
N GLY A 626 -10.48 2.01 -20.06
CA GLY A 626 -11.35 2.03 -18.88
C GLY A 626 -11.79 3.43 -18.50
N MET A 627 -12.69 3.52 -17.53
CA MET A 627 -13.26 4.78 -17.05
C MET A 627 -13.65 4.71 -15.58
N ASP A 628 -13.48 5.84 -14.89
CA ASP A 628 -14.05 6.13 -13.58
C ASP A 628 -14.62 7.56 -13.57
N VAL A 629 -15.52 7.86 -12.64
CA VAL A 629 -16.12 9.19 -12.48
C VAL A 629 -15.99 9.69 -11.04
N VAL A 630 -15.59 10.95 -10.92
CA VAL A 630 -15.37 11.62 -9.64
C VAL A 630 -16.31 12.80 -9.53
N GLN A 631 -17.15 12.80 -8.51
CA GLN A 631 -18.14 13.84 -8.29
C GLN A 631 -17.69 14.81 -7.20
N ARG A 632 -17.93 16.12 -7.41
CA ARG A 632 -17.66 17.21 -6.46
C ARG A 632 -16.25 17.12 -5.88
N TYR A 633 -15.29 16.84 -6.75
CA TYR A 633 -13.89 16.73 -6.39
C TYR A 633 -13.29 18.15 -6.17
N PRO A 634 -12.67 18.42 -5.01
CA PRO A 634 -12.04 19.71 -4.75
C PRO A 634 -10.74 19.82 -5.55
N MET A 635 -10.76 20.73 -6.52
CA MET A 635 -9.60 21.06 -7.35
C MET A 635 -9.11 22.47 -7.04
N THR A 636 -7.79 22.60 -6.89
CA THR A 636 -7.15 23.90 -6.72
C THR A 636 -6.79 24.45 -8.10
N PHE A 637 -7.33 25.63 -8.41
CA PHE A 637 -7.04 26.35 -9.63
C PHE A 637 -6.24 27.60 -9.29
N ILE A 638 -5.13 27.78 -10.01
CA ILE A 638 -4.33 29.00 -9.94
C ILE A 638 -4.77 29.89 -11.10
N ASP A 639 -5.30 31.08 -10.80
CA ASP A 639 -5.68 32.05 -11.83
C ASP A 639 -4.45 32.72 -12.46
N ALA A 640 -4.65 33.52 -13.51
CA ALA A 640 -3.55 34.24 -14.17
C ALA A 640 -2.81 35.24 -13.26
N GLY A 641 -3.39 35.59 -12.10
CA GLY A 641 -2.79 36.44 -11.07
C GLY A 641 -2.06 35.65 -9.98
N GLY A 642 -2.04 34.31 -10.06
CA GLY A 642 -1.43 33.46 -9.04
C GLY A 642 -2.31 33.18 -7.82
N ASN A 643 -3.59 33.59 -7.83
CA ASN A 643 -4.49 33.30 -6.71
C ASN A 643 -5.00 31.87 -6.81
N GLU A 644 -4.93 31.15 -5.70
CA GLU A 644 -5.52 29.83 -5.57
C GLU A 644 -7.00 29.90 -5.22
N SER A 645 -7.81 29.14 -5.95
CA SER A 645 -9.22 28.91 -5.62
C SER A 645 -9.53 27.42 -5.63
N VAL A 646 -10.24 26.94 -4.61
CA VAL A 646 -10.74 25.56 -4.57
C VAL A 646 -12.14 25.54 -5.16
N GLN A 647 -12.35 24.76 -6.21
CA GLN A 647 -13.66 24.56 -6.84
C GLN A 647 -14.04 23.09 -6.81
N LEU A 648 -15.30 22.81 -6.50
CA LEU A 648 -15.86 21.46 -6.58
C LEU A 648 -16.25 21.19 -8.04
N ARG A 649 -15.66 20.16 -8.64
CA ARG A 649 -15.85 19.80 -10.05
C ARG A 649 -16.16 18.32 -10.19
N ASP A 650 -16.81 17.95 -11.29
CA ASP A 650 -17.07 16.56 -11.64
C ASP A 650 -16.16 16.19 -12.80
N TYR A 651 -15.51 15.03 -12.72
CA TYR A 651 -14.57 14.57 -13.74
C TYR A 651 -14.91 13.15 -14.19
N ALA A 652 -14.83 12.92 -15.50
CA ALA A 652 -14.68 11.59 -16.06
C ALA A 652 -13.18 11.34 -16.30
N VAL A 653 -12.63 10.31 -15.67
CA VAL A 653 -11.24 9.89 -15.85
C VAL A 653 -11.24 8.65 -16.72
N MET A 654 -10.58 8.72 -17.87
CA MET A 654 -10.55 7.65 -18.85
C MET A 654 -9.12 7.31 -19.23
N THR A 655 -8.92 6.13 -19.80
CA THR A 655 -7.61 5.71 -20.34
C THR A 655 -7.69 5.41 -21.82
N ASN A 656 -6.64 5.75 -22.56
CA ASN A 656 -6.41 5.29 -23.92
C ASN A 656 -5.43 4.11 -23.88
N VAL A 657 -5.71 3.05 -24.64
CA VAL A 657 -4.91 1.81 -24.63
C VAL A 657 -3.45 2.02 -25.02
N THR A 658 -3.10 3.12 -25.68
CA THR A 658 -1.70 3.47 -25.98
C THR A 658 -0.90 3.96 -24.79
N GLY A 659 -1.52 4.16 -23.63
CA GLY A 659 -0.83 4.65 -22.44
C GLY A 659 -1.08 6.13 -22.19
N THR A 660 -2.33 6.53 -22.10
CA THR A 660 -2.65 7.91 -21.71
C THR A 660 -3.86 7.96 -20.81
N VAL A 661 -3.81 8.80 -19.79
CA VAL A 661 -4.96 9.15 -18.94
C VAL A 661 -5.55 10.46 -19.43
N LEU A 662 -6.86 10.47 -19.67
CA LEU A 662 -7.65 11.63 -20.05
C LEU A 662 -8.55 12.01 -18.87
N ILE A 663 -8.46 13.25 -18.41
CA ILE A 663 -9.34 13.79 -17.36
C ILE A 663 -10.25 14.81 -18.04
N VAL A 664 -11.54 14.53 -18.09
CA VAL A 664 -12.56 15.36 -18.74
C VAL A 664 -13.42 16.01 -17.67
N ASP A 665 -13.49 17.33 -17.66
CA ASP A 665 -14.43 18.08 -16.82
C ASP A 665 -15.83 17.85 -17.39
N VAL A 666 -16.69 17.26 -16.58
CA VAL A 666 -18.09 16.99 -16.92
C VAL A 666 -19.04 17.84 -16.07
N THR A 667 -18.57 18.74 -15.19
CA THR A 667 -19.41 19.53 -14.27
C THR A 667 -20.63 20.14 -14.96
N ASP A 668 -20.41 20.76 -16.13
CA ASP A 668 -21.48 21.17 -17.01
C ASP A 668 -21.69 20.11 -18.10
N ARG A 669 -22.78 19.33 -17.98
CA ARG A 669 -23.09 18.22 -18.90
C ARG A 669 -23.38 18.68 -20.33
N GLU A 670 -23.65 19.97 -20.54
CA GLU A 670 -23.82 20.55 -21.87
C GLU A 670 -22.49 21.09 -22.44
N ASN A 671 -21.50 21.37 -21.57
CA ASN A 671 -20.21 21.95 -21.94
C ASN A 671 -19.05 21.10 -21.41
N ILE A 672 -18.99 19.84 -21.85
CA ILE A 672 -17.96 18.88 -21.46
C ILE A 672 -16.64 19.19 -22.20
N PHE A 673 -15.49 19.16 -21.50
CA PHE A 673 -14.18 19.41 -22.12
C PHE A 673 -13.02 18.65 -21.45
N LEU A 674 -11.98 18.34 -22.24
CA LEU A 674 -10.73 17.76 -21.74
C LEU A 674 -9.99 18.75 -20.82
N ALA A 675 -9.88 18.42 -19.54
CA ALA A 675 -9.18 19.23 -18.55
C ALA A 675 -7.68 18.90 -18.50
N SER A 676 -7.31 17.62 -18.63
CA SER A 676 -5.92 17.18 -18.50
C SER A 676 -5.64 15.88 -19.26
N GLN A 677 -4.38 15.69 -19.67
CA GLN A 677 -3.88 14.51 -20.37
C GLN A 677 -2.54 14.11 -19.76
N VAL A 678 -2.39 12.87 -19.29
CA VAL A 678 -1.16 12.32 -18.69
C VAL A 678 -0.62 11.20 -19.56
N ARG A 679 0.64 11.29 -20.01
CA ARG A 679 1.27 10.21 -20.78
C ARG A 679 1.86 9.15 -19.86
N LEU A 680 1.63 7.88 -20.18
CA LEU A 680 2.14 6.72 -19.45
C LEU A 680 3.20 6.00 -20.30
N PRO A 681 4.21 5.36 -19.70
CA PRO A 681 5.32 4.73 -20.41
C PRO A 681 4.91 3.44 -21.14
N GLY A 682 3.71 2.92 -20.89
CA GLY A 682 3.19 1.73 -21.54
C GLY A 682 1.67 1.74 -21.61
N GLN A 683 1.11 0.66 -22.15
CA GLN A 683 -0.33 0.54 -22.40
C GLN A 683 -1.15 0.68 -21.13
N ALA A 684 -2.27 1.41 -21.24
CA ALA A 684 -3.22 1.59 -20.15
C ALA A 684 -4.48 0.73 -20.34
N GLY A 685 -4.94 0.15 -19.25
CA GLY A 685 -6.14 -0.64 -19.11
C GLY A 685 -7.18 0.11 -18.30
N LYS A 686 -7.60 -0.48 -17.19
CA LYS A 686 -8.65 0.05 -16.32
C LYS A 686 -8.15 1.17 -15.42
N VAL A 687 -9.05 2.00 -14.91
CA VAL A 687 -8.71 3.15 -14.07
C VAL A 687 -9.66 3.27 -12.89
N THR A 688 -9.13 3.71 -11.75
CA THR A 688 -9.88 4.05 -10.54
C THR A 688 -9.24 5.28 -9.88
N VAL A 689 -10.03 6.12 -9.22
CA VAL A 689 -9.53 7.32 -8.52
C VAL A 689 -9.58 7.15 -7.00
N ASP A 690 -8.42 7.26 -6.34
CA ASP A 690 -8.33 7.45 -4.89
C ASP A 690 -8.57 8.93 -4.55
N ARG A 691 -9.80 9.25 -4.14
CA ARG A 691 -10.18 10.61 -3.75
C ARG A 691 -9.45 11.11 -2.52
N GLN A 692 -9.16 10.24 -1.55
CA GLN A 692 -8.55 10.64 -0.28
C GLN A 692 -7.09 11.01 -0.51
N ARG A 693 -6.36 10.21 -1.29
CA ARG A 693 -4.95 10.45 -1.59
C ARG A 693 -4.70 11.30 -2.82
N ARG A 694 -5.76 11.68 -3.54
CA ARG A 694 -5.69 12.48 -4.78
C ARG A 694 -4.85 11.80 -5.87
N ARG A 695 -5.04 10.49 -6.03
CA ARG A 695 -4.30 9.67 -7.01
C ARG A 695 -5.24 9.01 -8.00
N ILE A 696 -4.81 8.87 -9.24
CA ILE A 696 -5.42 8.01 -10.26
C ILE A 696 -4.58 6.74 -10.36
N LEU A 697 -5.24 5.59 -10.35
CA LEU A 697 -4.61 4.29 -10.44
C LEU A 697 -5.01 3.63 -11.73
N VAL A 698 -4.02 3.31 -12.56
CA VAL A 698 -4.25 2.79 -13.91
C VAL A 698 -3.63 1.42 -14.04
N SER A 699 -4.43 0.43 -14.40
CA SER A 699 -3.94 -0.90 -14.72
C SER A 699 -3.10 -0.82 -16.00
N GLY A 700 -1.87 -1.33 -15.96
CA GLY A 700 -0.96 -1.37 -17.10
C GLY A 700 -0.96 -2.75 -17.74
N ARG A 701 -1.15 -2.83 -19.06
CA ARG A 701 -0.98 -4.10 -19.79
C ARG A 701 0.52 -4.40 -19.87
N GLY A 702 0.96 -5.49 -19.24
CA GLY A 702 2.36 -5.86 -19.07
C GLY A 702 3.18 -5.03 -18.07
N ALA A 703 2.62 -3.99 -17.46
CA ALA A 703 3.37 -3.04 -16.62
C ALA A 703 2.94 -2.99 -15.14
N GLY A 704 1.80 -3.60 -14.78
CA GLY A 704 1.29 -3.62 -13.40
C GLY A 704 0.29 -2.49 -13.13
N ILE A 705 0.58 -1.57 -12.20
CA ILE A 705 -0.27 -0.40 -11.91
C ILE A 705 0.56 0.88 -12.04
N TYR A 706 0.08 1.85 -12.80
CA TYR A 706 0.59 3.22 -12.78
C TYR A 706 -0.15 4.03 -11.72
N VAL A 707 0.60 4.75 -10.90
CA VAL A 707 0.07 5.69 -9.90
C VAL A 707 0.31 7.10 -10.42
N VAL A 708 -0.77 7.86 -10.61
CA VAL A 708 -0.74 9.17 -11.23
C VAL A 708 -1.31 10.22 -10.29
N ALA A 709 -0.66 11.37 -10.16
CA ALA A 709 -1.16 12.52 -9.41
C ALA A 709 -2.44 13.07 -10.05
N PHE A 710 -3.52 13.21 -9.28
CA PHE A 710 -4.79 13.72 -9.82
C PHE A 710 -4.88 15.24 -9.78
N ASP A 711 -4.15 15.91 -8.89
CA ASP A 711 -4.30 17.33 -8.54
C ASP A 711 -3.56 18.31 -9.45
N ARG A 712 -2.77 17.82 -10.42
CA ARG A 712 -2.04 18.65 -11.40
C ARG A 712 -2.67 18.52 -12.79
N LEU A 713 -3.61 19.42 -13.11
CA LEU A 713 -4.24 19.44 -14.43
C LEU A 713 -3.35 20.12 -15.47
N SER A 714 -3.00 19.40 -16.53
CA SER A 714 -2.28 19.93 -17.70
C SER A 714 -2.65 19.12 -18.94
N ARG A 715 -2.89 19.81 -20.06
CA ARG A 715 -3.09 19.17 -21.37
C ARG A 715 -1.78 18.80 -22.07
N ASN A 716 -0.67 19.42 -21.65
CA ASN A 716 0.65 19.17 -22.19
C ASN A 716 1.40 18.19 -21.29
N LEU A 717 2.43 17.55 -21.85
CA LEU A 717 3.42 16.83 -21.06
C LEU A 717 3.97 17.76 -19.98
N LEU A 718 3.85 17.32 -18.74
CA LEU A 718 4.45 18.00 -17.60
C LEU A 718 5.79 17.29 -17.32
N ASP A 719 6.87 17.86 -17.82
CA ASP A 719 8.24 17.29 -17.74
C ASP A 719 9.17 18.41 -17.24
N GLU A 720 9.04 18.73 -15.95
CA GLU A 720 9.83 19.71 -15.20
C GLU A 720 11.25 19.21 -14.97
N ASN A 721 11.48 17.89 -14.91
CA ASN A 721 12.78 17.28 -14.68
C ASN A 721 13.59 17.01 -15.98
N GLY A 722 12.95 17.06 -17.15
CA GLY A 722 13.55 16.89 -18.47
C GLY A 722 13.85 15.45 -18.88
N ASP A 723 13.20 14.46 -18.27
CA ASP A 723 13.41 13.03 -18.54
C ASP A 723 12.53 12.47 -19.67
N GLY A 724 11.63 13.30 -20.22
CA GLY A 724 10.70 12.92 -21.28
C GLY A 724 9.48 12.11 -20.81
N GLN A 725 9.34 11.89 -19.51
CA GLN A 725 8.17 11.31 -18.87
C GLN A 725 7.27 12.40 -18.28
N ASP A 726 6.06 12.02 -17.93
CA ASP A 726 5.12 12.93 -17.30
C ASP A 726 5.34 12.88 -15.79
N ASP A 727 5.76 13.98 -15.16
CA ASP A 727 6.03 14.08 -13.71
C ASP A 727 4.82 13.80 -12.82
N ARG A 728 3.62 13.73 -13.43
CA ARG A 728 2.42 13.28 -12.71
C ARG A 728 2.40 11.78 -12.53
N LEU A 729 3.20 11.00 -13.27
CA LEU A 729 3.43 9.59 -12.98
C LEU A 729 4.31 9.48 -11.72
N ILE A 730 3.67 9.19 -10.60
CA ILE A 730 4.32 9.07 -9.29
C ILE A 730 5.16 7.80 -9.24
N GLU A 731 4.59 6.67 -9.64
CA GLU A 731 5.31 5.40 -9.70
C GLU A 731 4.65 4.36 -10.62
N THR A 732 5.42 3.32 -10.97
CA THR A 732 4.92 2.11 -11.62
C THR A 732 5.14 0.90 -10.71
N ILE A 733 4.04 0.30 -10.28
CA ILE A 733 4.00 -0.86 -9.38
C ILE A 733 3.95 -2.12 -10.22
N LEU A 734 5.01 -2.93 -10.14
CA LEU A 734 5.07 -4.21 -10.84
C LEU A 734 4.24 -5.26 -10.09
N ILE A 735 3.21 -5.79 -10.74
CA ILE A 735 2.43 -6.92 -10.26
C ILE A 735 2.97 -8.21 -10.90
N PRO A 736 3.38 -9.21 -10.10
CA PRO A 736 3.91 -10.47 -10.62
C PRO A 736 2.89 -11.20 -11.51
N GLY A 737 3.30 -11.60 -12.72
CA GLY A 737 2.50 -12.47 -13.59
C GLY A 737 1.51 -11.77 -14.53
N GLU A 738 2.01 -10.76 -15.26
CA GLU A 738 1.49 -10.04 -16.45
C GLU A 738 -0.03 -9.85 -16.68
N ASP A 739 -0.36 -8.66 -17.19
CA ASP A 739 -1.68 -8.08 -17.51
C ASP A 739 -2.67 -7.98 -16.35
N VAL A 740 -2.81 -6.77 -15.80
CA VAL A 740 -3.89 -6.40 -14.88
C VAL A 740 -5.14 -6.09 -15.71
N ALA A 741 -6.12 -7.00 -15.71
CA ALA A 741 -7.35 -6.88 -16.51
C ALA A 741 -8.57 -6.35 -15.74
N ALA A 742 -8.57 -6.45 -14.42
CA ALA A 742 -9.60 -5.85 -13.58
C ALA A 742 -9.25 -4.38 -13.25
N PRO A 743 -10.26 -3.52 -13.01
CA PRO A 743 -10.01 -2.23 -12.39
C PRO A 743 -9.33 -2.42 -11.02
N PRO A 744 -8.29 -1.62 -10.71
CA PRO A 744 -7.72 -1.64 -9.37
C PRO A 744 -8.76 -1.15 -8.37
N ILE A 745 -9.05 -1.93 -7.32
CA ILE A 745 -9.88 -1.47 -6.20
C ILE A 745 -8.99 -0.79 -5.20
N VAL A 746 -9.36 0.44 -4.83
CA VAL A 746 -8.73 1.14 -3.70
C VAL A 746 -9.48 0.81 -2.43
N VAL A 747 -8.72 0.55 -1.37
CA VAL A 747 -9.22 0.56 0.02
C VAL A 747 -8.45 1.66 0.74
N PRO A 748 -8.90 2.92 0.58
CA PRO A 748 -8.14 4.07 1.03
C PRO A 748 -7.80 4.04 2.53
N GLU A 749 -8.74 3.58 3.36
CA GLU A 749 -8.56 3.51 4.81
C GLU A 749 -7.42 2.58 5.24
N LEU A 750 -7.05 1.60 4.41
CA LEU A 750 -5.95 0.67 4.67
C LEU A 750 -4.69 1.02 3.87
N GLY A 751 -4.75 2.03 3.00
CA GLY A 751 -3.65 2.38 2.10
C GLY A 751 -3.28 1.26 1.14
N ILE A 752 -4.26 0.44 0.73
CA ILE A 752 -4.02 -0.68 -0.18
C ILE A 752 -4.80 -0.54 -1.49
N ILE A 753 -4.27 -1.18 -2.53
CA ILE A 753 -4.96 -1.50 -3.77
C ILE A 753 -5.09 -3.01 -3.89
N LEU A 754 -6.19 -3.47 -4.48
CA LEU A 754 -6.38 -4.83 -4.94
C LEU A 754 -6.46 -4.82 -6.46
N ALA A 755 -5.65 -5.62 -7.13
CA ALA A 755 -5.62 -5.68 -8.58
C ALA A 755 -5.74 -7.11 -9.07
N GLY A 756 -6.65 -7.32 -10.01
CA GLY A 756 -6.89 -8.62 -10.65
C GLY A 756 -6.06 -8.79 -11.93
N GLY A 757 -5.24 -9.84 -11.98
CA GLY A 757 -4.44 -10.25 -13.14
C GLY A 757 -5.14 -11.28 -14.02
N VAL A 758 -4.72 -11.37 -15.29
CA VAL A 758 -5.23 -12.37 -16.24
C VAL A 758 -4.65 -13.75 -15.94
N ALA A 759 -3.43 -13.85 -15.40
CA ALA A 759 -2.73 -15.12 -15.24
C ALA A 759 -2.54 -15.61 -13.79
N ARG A 760 -2.67 -14.76 -12.76
CA ARG A 760 -2.29 -15.10 -11.37
C ARG A 760 -3.19 -14.54 -10.26
N GLY A 761 -4.45 -14.23 -10.57
CA GLY A 761 -5.45 -13.96 -9.55
C GLY A 761 -5.45 -12.53 -9.02
N MET A 762 -5.64 -12.34 -7.71
CA MET A 762 -5.83 -11.01 -7.11
C MET A 762 -4.66 -10.67 -6.18
N THR A 763 -3.93 -9.60 -6.50
CA THR A 763 -2.78 -9.11 -5.73
C THR A 763 -3.19 -7.92 -4.87
N SER A 764 -2.82 -7.96 -3.58
CA SER A 764 -2.89 -6.80 -2.71
C SER A 764 -1.55 -6.05 -2.71
N VAL A 765 -1.65 -4.74 -2.84
CA VAL A 765 -0.52 -3.81 -2.89
C VAL A 765 -0.76 -2.75 -1.85
N ALA A 766 0.12 -2.62 -0.86
CA ALA A 766 0.12 -1.46 0.01
C ALA A 766 0.70 -0.28 -0.78
N LEU A 767 -0.06 0.79 -0.97
CA LEU A 767 0.38 2.05 -1.58
C LEU A 767 1.06 2.96 -0.57
N ASP A 768 0.53 3.01 0.65
CA ASP A 768 1.02 3.86 1.73
C ASP A 768 0.83 3.12 3.06
N ALA A 769 1.34 3.70 4.14
CA ALA A 769 0.98 3.25 5.47
C ALA A 769 -0.55 3.37 5.68
N PRO A 770 -1.16 2.44 6.42
CA PRO A 770 -2.55 2.60 6.84
C PRO A 770 -2.70 3.88 7.66
N GLU A 771 -3.82 4.58 7.50
CA GLU A 771 -4.09 5.78 8.30
C GLU A 771 -4.31 5.37 9.77
N LEU A 772 -3.26 5.55 10.59
CA LEU A 772 -3.33 5.29 12.03
C LEU A 772 -3.76 6.57 12.74
N SER A 773 -5.00 6.58 13.21
CA SER A 773 -5.47 7.62 14.15
C SER A 773 -5.20 7.16 15.58
N PHE A 774 -4.25 7.79 16.25
CA PHE A 774 -4.07 7.63 17.68
C PHE A 774 -5.20 8.34 18.42
N VAL A 775 -5.83 7.67 19.36
CA VAL A 775 -6.87 8.26 20.20
C VAL A 775 -6.47 8.12 21.65
N ILE A 776 -6.56 9.21 22.40
CA ILE A 776 -6.43 9.18 23.87
C ILE A 776 -7.80 9.26 24.48
N GLU A 777 -8.01 8.50 25.53
CA GLU A 777 -9.19 8.65 26.36
C GLU A 777 -8.90 9.74 27.41
N SER A 778 -9.50 10.91 27.23
CA SER A 778 -9.44 12.04 28.17
C SER A 778 -10.84 12.40 28.64
N GLU A 779 -11.07 12.37 29.95
CA GLU A 779 -12.40 12.52 30.55
C GLU A 779 -13.43 11.51 29.98
N GLY A 780 -12.91 10.35 29.58
CA GLY A 780 -13.63 9.26 28.93
C GLY A 780 -14.11 9.54 27.50
N ARG A 781 -13.76 10.68 26.91
CA ARG A 781 -13.93 10.92 25.47
C ARG A 781 -12.66 10.49 24.74
N LEU A 782 -12.82 9.74 23.65
CA LEU A 782 -11.71 9.50 22.73
C LEU A 782 -11.48 10.79 21.95
N GLN A 783 -10.32 11.41 22.17
CA GLN A 783 -9.85 12.54 21.40
C GLN A 783 -8.79 12.03 20.44
N ALA A 784 -8.93 12.39 19.16
CA ALA A 784 -7.84 12.21 18.20
C ALA A 784 -6.60 12.92 18.76
N VAL A 785 -5.50 12.19 18.83
CA VAL A 785 -4.21 12.72 19.24
C VAL A 785 -3.56 13.27 18.01
N ASP A 786 -3.75 14.56 17.77
CA ASP A 786 -3.15 15.24 16.63
C ASP A 786 -1.61 15.35 16.78
N ARG A 787 -1.07 15.14 18.01
CA ARG A 787 0.37 15.15 18.32
C ARG A 787 0.73 14.17 19.44
N LEU A 788 1.62 13.24 19.15
CA LEU A 788 2.31 12.42 20.17
C LEU A 788 3.65 13.08 20.51
N ALA A 789 3.78 13.63 21.72
CA ALA A 789 5.08 14.07 22.24
C ALA A 789 5.80 12.90 22.94
N PRO A 790 7.12 12.72 22.75
CA PRO A 790 7.89 11.78 23.55
C PRO A 790 7.76 12.11 25.04
N PHE A 791 7.66 11.07 25.88
CA PHE A 791 7.55 11.21 27.33
C PHE A 791 8.71 12.07 27.87
N GLY A 792 8.40 13.24 28.43
CA GLY A 792 9.38 14.12 29.10
C GLY A 792 9.85 15.36 28.32
N VAL A 793 9.31 15.65 27.13
CA VAL A 793 9.58 16.94 26.45
C VAL A 793 8.52 17.97 26.87
N PRO A 794 8.86 19.09 27.52
CA PRO A 794 7.91 20.15 27.82
C PRO A 794 7.47 20.80 26.51
N THR A 795 6.21 20.65 26.13
CA THR A 795 5.62 21.42 25.04
C THR A 795 5.29 22.82 25.54
N ALA A 796 5.89 23.85 24.95
CA ALA A 796 5.47 25.23 25.16
C ALA A 796 4.02 25.42 24.66
N PRO A 797 3.23 26.29 25.33
CA PRO A 797 1.81 26.47 25.05
C PRO A 797 1.50 27.00 23.66
#